data_AF-A0A348P0U3-F1
#
_entry.id   AF-A0A348P0U3-F1
#
_cell.length_a   1.000
_cell.length_b   1.000
_cell.length_c   1.000
_cell.angle_alpha   90.00
_cell.angle_beta   90.00
_cell.angle_gamma   90.00
#
_symmetry.space_group_name_H-M   'P 1'
#
loop_
_entity.id
_entity.type
_entity.pdbx_description
1 polymer ?
#
loop_
_entity_poly.entity_id
_entity_poly.type
_entity_poly.pdbx_seq_one_letter_code
_entity_poly.pdbx_strand_id
1 'polypeptide(L)'
;MMKKLIAVLVIAASMSLFSAEKYAVLIAGDYNATGITNTTHLWNQGVGDRSEFWNDLYLQWEMLTQEKGYKPENVIVLFANGIDHSITNPEIDIRYSPTQYTGYTHITNYAASEANVQAVCADLYSKMVYGDDFLYVWVMSHSSSGSIYLMNDALTGNVAVTYSTFANYFKGLTALKKVYQLSMNYALNLKIQLQETNAVIISSCSADAQFSYSYEADQKIVVNSKGPGDYVVVENEDIGNKTYYHGEVNYHMYSAINGKRPDGENFYYYTTDTEGIPIVHDYFSDADINSDGHISILEAFTWMKEDDYITRVSTPETPAYYDTGTGGSENGRYISFKYPTLITSSEIDGWYYGPTTLKGNIGILNDVWSWFNVEPFSDVTILRKPLSSSEFWSGIDLDYDCVVKTESPEVPIDIIYGISMISTRVENMKLNFLADSQLDLVGRCTFSGVDLNFNAGSTVNMNQATLNTADNTTITGNITFPEYSELSVTIGTKLIVKSGSTLEFLPGSKIWLGQGSELVIDAGATLAFNNTPIVVSPGSRFTINGTFTGTYYEASDLGIYPETKGESWVGIVAGIESTIALTNVKIAGAECAISGSPASISLVGCKFTDCINGVNFVYCNDYTIENNTFTGMGSGIGVCLTTFNSLGTFKYNTIENFARGVLLTFSSPIMSKNIIRNNANYGLYVTGYSSYPQLINPGDTALGLNNSIVDNGLGTDYYESSQIYSKYSAAVYMENGMNNIYSGNTSELPAVPCYRGVGYSPSSEILRFPTLLKAANNYWGTASINDVNFTSYFDLYTWYRLSYEPYATKPFTEFLHTASIYGSLSIEAKLLDQAIKAELDGKIDLAIKKFERIIEKFPTSEENYIALSRLTDIYVKEEISLDPLVSIYDAQIASEDESVNKQYFKEMKIESKIKTKKYDEAIVLAEEMKSEAQTEGEILLAEINVSIANMLKDAESSGKGKSSSDPQSVIDLINKLTGNEVKTEPSYLAETLLPSESKLYQNYPNPFNPVTQIKFDLTKTAKVRLSVYNISGQVVAELTSGTMNAGHHAVDFDGSKLNSGIYYYTLETNSMATTKKMVLTK
;
A
#
# COMPACT_ATOMS: atom_id res chain seq x y z
N MET A 1 -14.36 -19.45 -8.92
CA MET A 1 -13.44 -18.28 -8.97
C MET A 1 -13.63 -17.42 -10.21
N MET A 2 -13.57 -17.99 -11.42
CA MET A 2 -13.71 -17.25 -12.69
C MET A 2 -15.02 -16.45 -12.85
N LYS A 3 -16.16 -16.94 -12.34
CA LYS A 3 -17.43 -16.17 -12.31
C LYS A 3 -17.44 -14.99 -11.32
N LYS A 4 -16.65 -15.06 -10.24
CA LYS A 4 -16.49 -13.97 -9.26
C LYS A 4 -15.46 -12.93 -9.74
N LEU A 5 -14.40 -13.36 -10.43
CA LEU A 5 -13.42 -12.44 -11.05
C LEU A 5 -14.02 -11.69 -12.24
N ILE A 6 -14.88 -12.34 -13.04
CA ILE A 6 -15.66 -11.68 -14.10
C ILE A 6 -16.69 -10.72 -13.48
N ALA A 7 -17.35 -11.07 -12.38
CA ALA A 7 -18.26 -10.15 -11.69
C ALA A 7 -17.51 -8.92 -11.14
N VAL A 8 -16.32 -9.09 -10.55
CA VAL A 8 -15.51 -7.99 -10.03
C VAL A 8 -14.87 -7.15 -11.15
N LEU A 9 -14.46 -7.75 -12.27
CA LEU A 9 -13.98 -7.02 -13.46
C LEU A 9 -15.12 -6.30 -14.18
N VAL A 10 -16.33 -6.85 -14.19
CA VAL A 10 -17.52 -6.18 -14.72
C VAL A 10 -17.95 -5.04 -13.80
N ILE A 11 -17.85 -5.21 -12.47
CA ILE A 11 -18.11 -4.15 -11.48
C ILE A 11 -17.03 -3.05 -11.54
N ALA A 12 -15.73 -3.40 -11.63
CA ALA A 12 -14.64 -2.43 -11.70
C ALA A 12 -14.55 -1.72 -13.06
N ALA A 13 -14.82 -2.44 -14.16
CA ALA A 13 -14.98 -1.81 -15.47
C ALA A 13 -16.23 -0.92 -15.51
N SER A 14 -17.32 -1.28 -14.82
CA SER A 14 -18.45 -0.38 -14.67
C SER A 14 -18.11 0.82 -13.78
N MET A 15 -17.32 0.66 -12.70
CA MET A 15 -17.03 1.72 -11.73
C MET A 15 -16.16 2.87 -12.26
N SER A 16 -15.21 2.63 -13.17
CA SER A 16 -14.49 3.70 -13.88
C SER A 16 -15.28 4.29 -15.06
N LEU A 17 -16.43 3.68 -15.39
CA LEU A 17 -17.36 4.10 -16.43
C LEU A 17 -18.49 4.98 -15.87
N PHE A 18 -18.38 5.52 -14.65
CA PHE A 18 -19.48 6.29 -14.03
C PHE A 18 -19.13 7.72 -13.57
N SER A 19 -17.97 8.30 -13.92
CA SER A 19 -17.73 9.72 -13.64
C SER A 19 -18.20 10.59 -14.81
N ALA A 20 -19.04 11.58 -14.54
CA ALA A 20 -19.51 12.53 -15.53
C ALA A 20 -18.36 13.34 -16.14
N GLU A 21 -18.19 13.25 -17.46
CA GLU A 21 -17.16 13.97 -18.19
C GLU A 21 -17.62 15.38 -18.58
N LYS A 22 -16.65 16.29 -18.69
CA LYS A 22 -16.87 17.68 -19.13
C LYS A 22 -16.37 17.84 -20.56
N TYR A 23 -17.26 18.21 -21.47
CA TYR A 23 -16.98 18.42 -22.90
C TYR A 23 -17.22 19.87 -23.30
N ALA A 24 -16.42 20.35 -24.24
CA ALA A 24 -16.63 21.68 -24.82
C ALA A 24 -16.42 21.68 -26.34
N VAL A 25 -17.17 22.53 -27.04
CA VAL A 25 -17.00 22.82 -28.47
C VAL A 25 -16.88 24.33 -28.64
N LEU A 26 -15.71 24.80 -29.06
CA LEU A 26 -15.42 26.22 -29.28
C LEU A 26 -15.35 26.47 -30.79
N ILE A 27 -16.26 27.27 -31.33
CA ILE A 27 -16.40 27.53 -32.77
C ILE A 27 -16.15 29.01 -33.04
N ALA A 28 -15.10 29.33 -33.78
CA ALA A 28 -14.84 30.68 -34.30
C ALA A 28 -14.74 30.67 -35.83
N GLY A 29 -15.79 31.18 -36.48
CA GLY A 29 -16.23 30.75 -37.82
C GLY A 29 -15.83 31.61 -39.02
N ASP A 30 -15.19 32.77 -38.85
CA ASP A 30 -14.98 33.71 -39.96
C ASP A 30 -13.51 34.17 -40.09
N TYR A 31 -13.02 34.22 -41.35
CA TYR A 31 -11.72 34.78 -41.76
C TYR A 31 -11.87 35.97 -42.74
N ASN A 32 -13.08 36.31 -43.18
CA ASN A 32 -13.30 37.18 -44.33
C ASN A 32 -14.60 38.00 -44.22
N ALA A 33 -14.48 39.22 -43.70
CA ALA A 33 -15.42 40.28 -44.06
C ALA A 33 -15.36 40.46 -45.59
N THR A 34 -16.44 40.07 -46.26
CA THR A 34 -16.63 40.09 -47.71
C THR A 34 -15.99 41.30 -48.43
N GLY A 35 -15.13 41.06 -49.44
CA GLY A 35 -14.85 42.02 -50.52
C GLY A 35 -13.47 42.68 -50.61
N ILE A 36 -12.46 42.30 -49.83
CA ILE A 36 -11.12 42.93 -49.91
C ILE A 36 -10.10 42.00 -50.59
N THR A 37 -9.92 42.18 -51.90
CA THR A 37 -8.83 41.59 -52.68
C THR A 37 -7.51 42.36 -52.51
N ASN A 38 -7.05 42.55 -51.28
CA ASN A 38 -5.74 43.17 -51.05
C ASN A 38 -4.95 42.43 -49.96
N THR A 39 -3.82 41.87 -50.35
CA THR A 39 -2.88 41.04 -49.57
C THR A 39 -2.10 41.83 -48.49
N THR A 40 -2.72 42.84 -47.88
CA THR A 40 -2.13 43.63 -46.79
C THR A 40 -3.05 43.76 -45.56
N HIS A 41 -4.23 43.16 -45.58
CA HIS A 41 -5.05 42.90 -44.38
C HIS A 41 -5.36 41.41 -44.31
N LEU A 42 -4.33 40.58 -44.20
CA LEU A 42 -4.48 39.32 -43.48
C LEU A 42 -4.92 39.76 -42.07
N TRP A 43 -6.15 39.47 -41.64
CA TRP A 43 -6.65 39.84 -40.31
C TRP A 43 -5.54 39.52 -39.31
N ASN A 44 -4.98 40.60 -38.75
CA ASN A 44 -3.56 40.68 -38.38
C ASN A 44 -3.16 39.46 -37.60
N GLN A 45 -2.14 38.75 -38.08
CA GLN A 45 -1.50 37.56 -37.55
C GLN A 45 -1.41 37.47 -35.99
N GLY A 46 -2.53 37.44 -35.26
CA GLY A 46 -2.64 37.58 -33.80
C GLY A 46 -2.23 38.92 -33.17
N VAL A 47 -2.18 40.07 -33.87
CA VAL A 47 -1.75 41.36 -33.26
C VAL A 47 -2.55 42.58 -33.77
N GLY A 48 -3.36 43.22 -32.93
CA GLY A 48 -4.00 44.54 -33.19
C GLY A 48 -5.55 44.55 -33.21
N ASP A 49 -6.14 45.71 -33.53
CA ASP A 49 -7.57 46.09 -33.38
C ASP A 49 -8.64 45.17 -34.01
N ARG A 50 -8.27 44.03 -34.63
CA ARG A 50 -9.19 43.07 -35.31
C ARG A 50 -8.81 41.59 -35.15
N SER A 51 -8.05 41.24 -34.09
CA SER A 51 -7.66 39.84 -33.79
C SER A 51 -8.48 39.16 -32.69
N GLU A 52 -9.57 39.79 -32.27
CA GLU A 52 -10.44 39.39 -31.14
C GLU A 52 -10.96 37.94 -31.21
N PHE A 53 -11.28 37.42 -32.40
CA PHE A 53 -11.80 36.05 -32.55
C PHE A 53 -10.81 35.00 -32.06
N TRP A 54 -9.52 35.23 -32.31
CA TRP A 54 -8.45 34.36 -31.83
C TRP A 54 -8.22 34.56 -30.33
N ASN A 55 -8.18 35.81 -29.90
CA ASN A 55 -7.90 36.16 -28.51
C ASN A 55 -9.00 35.61 -27.58
N ASP A 56 -10.27 35.78 -27.92
CA ASP A 56 -11.41 35.27 -27.15
C ASP A 56 -11.49 33.75 -27.18
N LEU A 57 -11.24 33.13 -28.34
CA LEU A 57 -11.18 31.68 -28.43
C LEU A 57 -10.11 31.11 -27.49
N TYR A 58 -8.92 31.73 -27.49
CA TYR A 58 -7.82 31.36 -26.60
C TYR A 58 -8.26 31.51 -25.14
N LEU A 59 -8.89 32.62 -24.75
CA LEU A 59 -9.40 32.83 -23.39
C LEU A 59 -10.42 31.76 -22.97
N GLN A 60 -11.37 31.40 -23.84
CA GLN A 60 -12.33 30.34 -23.54
C GLN A 60 -11.64 28.98 -23.34
N TRP A 61 -10.68 28.64 -24.20
CA TRP A 61 -9.91 27.41 -24.08
C TRP A 61 -9.07 27.39 -22.79
N GLU A 62 -8.39 28.50 -22.48
CA GLU A 62 -7.58 28.67 -21.26
C GLU A 62 -8.44 28.50 -20.01
N MET A 63 -9.58 29.19 -19.94
CA MET A 63 -10.54 29.08 -18.84
C MET A 63 -10.94 27.62 -18.60
N LEU A 64 -11.38 26.92 -19.65
CA LEU A 64 -11.88 25.55 -19.49
C LEU A 64 -10.77 24.58 -19.06
N THR A 65 -9.62 24.63 -19.72
CA THR A 65 -8.55 23.64 -19.53
C THR A 65 -7.66 23.92 -18.34
N GLN A 66 -7.33 25.19 -18.08
CA GLN A 66 -6.40 25.58 -17.01
C GLN A 66 -7.12 25.87 -15.70
N GLU A 67 -8.30 26.53 -15.75
CA GLU A 67 -8.97 27.03 -14.54
C GLU A 67 -10.13 26.12 -14.10
N LYS A 68 -10.87 25.51 -15.04
CA LYS A 68 -12.09 24.75 -14.74
C LYS A 68 -11.93 23.23 -14.84
N GLY A 69 -10.71 22.75 -15.12
CA GLY A 69 -10.36 21.33 -15.07
C GLY A 69 -11.05 20.49 -16.14
N TYR A 70 -11.30 21.05 -17.33
CA TYR A 70 -11.65 20.25 -18.50
C TYR A 70 -10.40 19.54 -19.02
N LYS A 71 -10.56 18.26 -19.37
CA LYS A 71 -9.51 17.54 -20.09
C LYS A 71 -9.31 18.19 -21.46
N PRO A 72 -8.09 18.56 -21.85
CA PRO A 72 -7.85 19.23 -23.13
C PRO A 72 -8.33 18.42 -24.34
N GLU A 73 -8.30 17.09 -24.28
CA GLU A 73 -8.87 16.19 -25.29
C GLU A 73 -10.40 16.25 -25.42
N ASN A 74 -11.11 16.75 -24.41
CA ASN A 74 -12.56 16.94 -24.41
C ASN A 74 -12.98 18.36 -24.82
N VAL A 75 -12.03 19.27 -25.03
CA VAL A 75 -12.27 20.64 -25.51
C VAL A 75 -11.95 20.70 -27.00
N ILE A 76 -12.98 20.64 -27.85
CA ILE A 76 -12.82 20.66 -29.30
C ILE A 76 -12.88 22.09 -29.82
N VAL A 77 -11.82 22.51 -30.50
CA VAL A 77 -11.72 23.85 -31.08
C VAL A 77 -11.80 23.80 -32.60
N LEU A 78 -12.71 24.59 -33.15
CA LEU A 78 -12.87 24.82 -34.58
C LEU A 78 -12.62 26.31 -34.86
N PHE A 79 -11.55 26.61 -35.58
CA PHE A 79 -11.16 28.00 -35.86
C PHE A 79 -10.79 28.17 -37.31
N ALA A 80 -11.40 29.14 -38.00
CA ALA A 80 -11.05 29.55 -39.37
C ALA A 80 -10.75 28.33 -40.29
N ASN A 81 -9.55 28.25 -40.88
CA ASN A 81 -9.10 27.15 -41.75
C ASN A 81 -8.44 25.97 -41.02
N GLY A 82 -8.46 25.97 -39.68
CA GLY A 82 -7.89 24.92 -38.85
C GLY A 82 -6.36 25.03 -38.66
N ILE A 83 -5.79 26.21 -38.92
CA ILE A 83 -4.35 26.47 -38.72
C ILE A 83 -4.14 27.29 -37.44
N ASP A 84 -3.22 26.83 -36.60
CA ASP A 84 -2.74 27.53 -35.41
C ASP A 84 -1.88 28.75 -35.81
N HIS A 85 -2.36 29.94 -35.48
CA HIS A 85 -1.72 31.19 -35.90
C HIS A 85 -0.41 31.49 -35.17
N SER A 86 -0.18 30.92 -33.98
CA SER A 86 1.07 31.09 -33.22
C SER A 86 2.31 30.58 -33.96
N ILE A 87 2.13 29.60 -34.86
CA ILE A 87 3.20 29.00 -35.67
C ILE A 87 3.55 29.89 -36.87
N THR A 88 2.56 30.67 -37.34
CA THR A 88 2.70 31.49 -38.55
C THR A 88 3.19 32.90 -38.26
N ASN A 89 3.15 33.35 -36.99
CA ASN A 89 3.67 34.63 -36.57
C ASN A 89 4.47 34.58 -35.25
N PRO A 90 5.81 34.66 -35.30
CA PRO A 90 6.67 34.64 -34.12
C PRO A 90 6.54 35.90 -33.24
N GLU A 91 5.73 36.87 -33.66
CA GLU A 91 5.45 38.10 -32.92
C GLU A 91 4.28 37.98 -31.93
N ILE A 92 3.51 36.88 -31.93
CA ILE A 92 2.45 36.67 -30.93
C ILE A 92 3.11 36.38 -29.57
N ASP A 93 2.60 36.99 -28.50
CA ASP A 93 3.07 36.74 -27.14
C ASP A 93 2.94 35.26 -26.78
N ILE A 94 3.85 34.80 -25.92
CA ILE A 94 3.92 33.40 -25.50
C ILE A 94 2.66 32.92 -24.81
N ARG A 95 1.86 33.81 -24.20
CA ARG A 95 0.56 33.45 -23.64
C ARG A 95 -0.40 32.98 -24.74
N TYR A 96 -0.55 33.76 -25.80
CA TYR A 96 -1.38 33.41 -26.97
C TYR A 96 -0.72 32.37 -27.88
N SER A 97 0.41 31.78 -27.44
CA SER A 97 1.13 30.68 -28.07
C SER A 97 1.09 29.42 -27.19
N PRO A 98 0.46 28.32 -27.62
CA PRO A 98 0.39 27.09 -26.82
C PRO A 98 1.75 26.40 -26.56
N THR A 99 2.85 26.91 -27.10
CA THR A 99 4.17 26.25 -27.14
C THR A 99 4.91 26.13 -25.80
N GLN A 100 4.50 26.84 -24.74
CA GLN A 100 5.14 26.75 -23.41
C GLN A 100 4.56 25.66 -22.50
N TYR A 101 3.40 25.10 -22.84
CA TYR A 101 2.80 24.01 -22.08
C TYR A 101 3.18 22.69 -22.74
N THR A 102 4.25 22.07 -22.24
CA THR A 102 4.78 20.78 -22.72
C THR A 102 3.71 19.70 -22.61
N GLY A 103 2.91 19.51 -23.67
CA GLY A 103 1.81 18.55 -23.71
C GLY A 103 0.67 18.91 -24.67
N TYR A 104 0.42 20.19 -24.95
CA TYR A 104 -0.71 20.63 -25.78
C TYR A 104 -0.25 20.96 -27.21
N THR A 105 -0.39 20.00 -28.12
CA THR A 105 -0.10 20.21 -29.54
C THR A 105 -1.30 20.86 -30.22
N HIS A 106 -1.15 22.15 -30.56
CA HIS A 106 -2.09 22.95 -31.37
C HIS A 106 -3.48 23.16 -30.74
N ILE A 107 -3.87 24.43 -30.53
CA ILE A 107 -5.20 24.75 -29.96
C ILE A 107 -6.33 24.38 -30.93
N THR A 108 -6.09 24.51 -32.24
CA THR A 108 -7.11 24.26 -33.27
C THR A 108 -7.13 22.79 -33.68
N ASN A 109 -8.26 22.11 -33.47
CA ASN A 109 -8.44 20.71 -33.88
C ASN A 109 -8.85 20.62 -35.36
N TYR A 110 -9.72 21.52 -35.81
CA TYR A 110 -10.32 21.48 -37.14
C TYR A 110 -10.60 22.87 -37.71
N ALA A 111 -10.78 22.94 -39.03
CA ALA A 111 -11.35 24.13 -39.66
C ALA A 111 -12.80 24.32 -39.19
N ALA A 112 -13.24 25.57 -39.01
CA ALA A 112 -14.60 25.91 -38.63
C ALA A 112 -15.58 25.80 -39.80
N SER A 113 -15.59 24.63 -40.46
CA SER A 113 -16.49 24.31 -41.58
C SER A 113 -17.69 23.49 -41.14
N GLU A 114 -18.76 23.52 -41.93
CA GLU A 114 -19.98 22.75 -41.66
C GLU A 114 -19.69 21.25 -41.50
N ALA A 115 -18.84 20.69 -42.37
CA ALA A 115 -18.47 19.27 -42.32
C ALA A 115 -17.75 18.91 -41.01
N ASN A 116 -16.86 19.78 -40.53
CA ASN A 116 -16.14 19.53 -39.28
C ASN A 116 -17.04 19.71 -38.05
N VAL A 117 -17.96 20.69 -38.05
CA VAL A 117 -18.96 20.81 -36.97
C VAL A 117 -19.81 19.52 -36.89
N GLN A 118 -20.26 19.00 -38.04
CA GLN A 118 -20.98 17.72 -38.09
C GLN A 118 -20.14 16.55 -37.57
N ALA A 119 -18.89 16.46 -38.01
CA ALA A 119 -17.98 15.38 -37.59
C ALA A 119 -17.72 15.42 -36.08
N VAL A 120 -17.51 16.61 -35.51
CA VAL A 120 -17.30 16.80 -34.07
C VAL A 120 -18.54 16.41 -33.28
N CYS A 121 -19.73 16.82 -33.72
CA CYS A 121 -20.96 16.42 -33.04
C CYS A 121 -21.22 14.90 -33.16
N ALA A 122 -20.89 14.27 -34.28
CA ALA A 122 -20.99 12.82 -34.43
C ALA A 122 -20.00 12.06 -33.54
N ASP A 123 -18.77 12.58 -33.40
CA ASP A 123 -17.76 12.07 -32.48
C ASP A 123 -18.21 12.21 -31.03
N LEU A 124 -18.70 13.39 -30.64
CA LEU A 124 -19.27 13.62 -29.31
C LEU A 124 -20.48 12.73 -29.02
N TYR A 125 -21.35 12.49 -30.00
CA TYR A 125 -22.47 11.55 -29.85
C TYR A 125 -22.00 10.12 -29.52
N SER A 126 -20.80 9.74 -29.97
CA SER A 126 -20.20 8.44 -29.63
C SER A 126 -19.44 8.42 -28.30
N LYS A 127 -18.95 9.60 -27.85
CA LYS A 127 -18.14 9.77 -26.62
C LYS A 127 -18.97 10.11 -25.38
N MET A 128 -20.09 10.80 -25.55
CA MET A 128 -21.05 11.08 -24.50
C MET A 128 -21.87 9.82 -24.24
N VAL A 129 -21.27 8.91 -23.49
CA VAL A 129 -21.86 7.59 -23.21
C VAL A 129 -23.01 7.72 -22.20
N TYR A 130 -23.05 8.81 -21.42
CA TYR A 130 -23.93 8.94 -20.27
C TYR A 130 -24.81 10.18 -20.31
N GLY A 131 -25.95 10.08 -19.61
CA GLY A 131 -26.91 11.18 -19.48
C GLY A 131 -26.50 12.24 -18.46
N ASP A 132 -25.39 12.05 -17.76
CA ASP A 132 -24.89 12.90 -16.68
C ASP A 132 -23.67 13.78 -17.08
N ASP A 133 -23.15 13.65 -18.31
CA ASP A 133 -22.06 14.47 -18.86
C ASP A 133 -22.43 15.96 -18.97
N PHE A 134 -21.43 16.85 -18.95
CA PHE A 134 -21.63 18.29 -19.12
C PHE A 134 -21.13 18.77 -20.49
N LEU A 135 -21.91 19.60 -21.19
CA LEU A 135 -21.53 20.15 -22.50
C LEU A 135 -21.53 21.68 -22.49
N TYR A 136 -20.42 22.28 -22.90
CA TYR A 136 -20.34 23.70 -23.24
C TYR A 136 -20.14 23.89 -24.74
N VAL A 137 -20.89 24.79 -25.36
CA VAL A 137 -20.75 25.16 -26.77
C VAL A 137 -20.62 26.67 -26.85
N TRP A 138 -19.45 27.13 -27.26
CA TRP A 138 -19.19 28.54 -27.51
C TRP A 138 -19.12 28.79 -29.01
N VAL A 139 -19.82 29.82 -29.48
CA VAL A 139 -19.87 30.16 -30.90
C VAL A 139 -19.62 31.65 -31.08
N MET A 140 -18.57 31.98 -31.83
CA MET A 140 -18.28 33.34 -32.28
C MET A 140 -18.19 33.38 -33.80
N SER A 141 -19.14 34.05 -34.45
CA SER A 141 -19.15 34.15 -35.92
C SER A 141 -19.96 35.34 -36.40
N HIS A 142 -19.81 35.68 -37.68
CA HIS A 142 -20.80 36.49 -38.35
C HIS A 142 -22.04 35.66 -38.71
N SER A 143 -23.17 36.34 -38.83
CA SER A 143 -24.46 35.73 -39.10
C SER A 143 -25.43 36.73 -39.73
N SER A 144 -26.54 36.20 -40.23
CA SER A 144 -27.70 36.94 -40.73
C SER A 144 -28.94 36.58 -39.91
N SER A 145 -30.10 37.15 -40.23
CA SER A 145 -31.35 36.87 -39.50
C SER A 145 -31.77 35.40 -39.50
N GLY A 146 -31.20 34.53 -40.35
CA GLY A 146 -31.57 33.11 -40.43
C GLY A 146 -30.43 32.12 -40.66
N SER A 147 -29.16 32.55 -40.63
CA SER A 147 -28.01 31.67 -40.90
C SER A 147 -26.75 32.16 -40.22
N ILE A 148 -25.93 31.22 -39.76
CA ILE A 148 -24.55 31.45 -39.31
C ILE A 148 -23.59 31.26 -40.48
N TYR A 149 -22.51 32.05 -40.54
CA TYR A 149 -21.44 31.85 -41.51
C TYR A 149 -20.36 30.94 -40.92
N LEU A 150 -19.97 29.92 -41.69
CA LEU A 150 -18.87 28.99 -41.39
C LEU A 150 -17.90 28.96 -42.58
N MET A 151 -16.69 28.47 -42.39
CA MET A 151 -15.72 28.31 -43.48
C MET A 151 -16.17 27.28 -44.52
N ASN A 152 -15.93 27.55 -45.79
CA ASN A 152 -16.12 26.59 -46.87
C ASN A 152 -15.01 25.51 -46.82
N ASP A 153 -15.36 24.24 -47.03
CA ASP A 153 -14.41 23.12 -47.10
C ASP A 153 -13.33 23.29 -48.18
N ALA A 154 -13.57 24.13 -49.20
CA ALA A 154 -12.58 24.49 -50.22
C ALA A 154 -11.58 25.59 -49.77
N LEU A 155 -11.74 26.15 -48.56
CA LEU A 155 -10.94 27.24 -47.99
C LEU A 155 -10.95 28.55 -48.81
N THR A 156 -11.99 28.78 -49.62
CA THR A 156 -12.09 29.93 -50.54
C THR A 156 -13.07 31.03 -50.09
N GLY A 157 -13.71 30.90 -48.92
CA GLY A 157 -14.68 31.86 -48.38
C GLY A 157 -15.64 31.22 -47.36
N ASN A 158 -16.73 31.92 -47.03
CA ASN A 158 -17.72 31.45 -46.05
C ASN A 158 -18.95 30.82 -46.72
N VAL A 159 -19.61 29.88 -46.02
CA VAL A 159 -20.88 29.25 -46.36
C VAL A 159 -21.91 29.62 -45.29
N ALA A 160 -23.11 29.98 -45.73
CA ALA A 160 -24.24 30.21 -44.84
C ALA A 160 -24.91 28.89 -44.45
N VAL A 161 -24.89 28.55 -43.16
CA VAL A 161 -25.59 27.39 -42.59
C VAL A 161 -26.84 27.88 -41.87
N THR A 162 -28.00 27.33 -42.19
CA THR A 162 -29.25 27.76 -41.56
C THR A 162 -29.26 27.43 -40.07
N TYR A 163 -29.91 28.26 -39.25
CA TYR A 163 -29.96 28.03 -37.80
C TYR A 163 -30.60 26.69 -37.41
N SER A 164 -31.61 26.23 -38.14
CA SER A 164 -32.21 24.91 -37.90
C SER A 164 -31.22 23.78 -38.20
N THR A 165 -30.50 23.87 -39.32
CA THR A 165 -29.44 22.92 -39.68
C THR A 165 -28.35 22.89 -38.61
N PHE A 166 -27.84 24.06 -38.22
CA PHE A 166 -26.78 24.17 -37.23
C PHE A 166 -27.19 23.62 -35.85
N ALA A 167 -28.38 24.00 -35.35
CA ALA A 167 -28.88 23.52 -34.07
C ALA A 167 -29.07 21.99 -34.05
N ASN A 168 -29.49 21.39 -35.17
CA ASN A 168 -29.70 19.94 -35.27
C ASN A 168 -28.43 19.12 -35.04
N TYR A 169 -27.24 19.70 -35.21
CA TYR A 169 -25.99 19.00 -34.90
C TYR A 169 -25.85 18.72 -33.40
N PHE A 170 -26.38 19.58 -32.52
CA PHE A 170 -26.20 19.48 -31.06
C PHE A 170 -27.39 18.83 -30.33
N LYS A 171 -28.60 18.85 -30.93
CA LYS A 171 -29.82 18.29 -30.31
C LYS A 171 -29.75 16.81 -29.97
N GLY A 172 -28.95 16.04 -30.72
CA GLY A 172 -28.80 14.60 -30.50
C GLY A 172 -27.95 14.23 -29.27
N LEU A 173 -27.23 15.18 -28.67
CA LEU A 173 -26.28 14.90 -27.58
C LEU A 173 -27.00 14.70 -26.23
N THR A 174 -26.54 13.76 -25.41
CA THR A 174 -27.23 13.28 -24.19
C THR A 174 -26.81 13.95 -22.88
N ALA A 175 -25.95 14.97 -22.92
CA ALA A 175 -25.43 15.66 -21.73
C ALA A 175 -26.52 16.11 -20.74
N LEU A 176 -26.24 16.01 -19.43
CA LEU A 176 -27.07 16.43 -18.29
C LEU A 176 -27.50 17.87 -18.39
N LYS A 177 -26.54 18.75 -18.68
CA LYS A 177 -26.70 20.18 -18.88
C LYS A 177 -25.87 20.61 -20.08
N LYS A 178 -26.46 21.46 -20.91
CA LYS A 178 -25.82 22.06 -22.08
C LYS A 178 -25.78 23.57 -21.91
N VAL A 179 -24.63 24.18 -22.11
CA VAL A 179 -24.49 25.63 -22.06
C VAL A 179 -24.11 26.11 -23.45
N TYR A 180 -24.92 26.96 -24.06
CA TYR A 180 -24.66 27.58 -25.35
C TYR A 180 -24.36 29.06 -25.16
N GLN A 181 -23.13 29.49 -25.44
CA GLN A 181 -22.75 30.90 -25.47
C GLN A 181 -22.61 31.35 -26.91
N LEU A 182 -23.46 32.29 -27.32
CA LEU A 182 -23.61 32.75 -28.69
C LEU A 182 -23.16 34.21 -28.82
N SER A 183 -21.97 34.39 -29.39
CA SER A 183 -21.32 35.69 -29.63
C SER A 183 -21.40 36.04 -31.12
N MET A 184 -22.60 36.42 -31.59
CA MET A 184 -22.87 36.70 -33.01
C MET A 184 -24.10 37.59 -33.22
N ASN A 185 -24.21 38.19 -34.40
CA ASN A 185 -25.39 38.98 -34.78
C ASN A 185 -26.66 38.10 -34.78
N TYR A 186 -27.84 38.68 -34.53
CA TYR A 186 -29.11 37.93 -34.58
C TYR A 186 -29.12 36.62 -33.76
N ALA A 187 -28.28 36.48 -32.73
CA ALA A 187 -28.04 35.22 -32.01
C ALA A 187 -29.30 34.59 -31.42
N LEU A 188 -30.29 35.42 -31.03
CA LEU A 188 -31.55 34.94 -30.47
C LEU A 188 -32.40 34.13 -31.45
N ASN A 189 -32.22 34.30 -32.76
CA ASN A 189 -32.95 33.49 -33.74
C ASN A 189 -32.45 32.03 -33.76
N LEU A 190 -31.18 31.80 -33.41
CA LEU A 190 -30.65 30.46 -33.20
C LEU A 190 -31.15 29.85 -31.89
N LYS A 191 -31.35 30.66 -30.84
CA LYS A 191 -31.86 30.19 -29.53
C LYS A 191 -33.12 29.35 -29.69
N ILE A 192 -34.15 29.80 -30.41
CA ILE A 192 -35.41 29.03 -30.61
C ILE A 192 -35.13 27.62 -31.11
N GLN A 193 -34.09 27.46 -31.93
CA GLN A 193 -33.68 26.17 -32.45
C GLN A 193 -32.86 25.37 -31.44
N LEU A 194 -32.18 25.97 -30.46
CA LEU A 194 -31.37 25.29 -29.44
C LEU A 194 -32.10 25.01 -28.11
N GLN A 195 -33.35 25.47 -27.95
CA GLN A 195 -34.11 25.28 -26.71
C GLN A 195 -34.41 23.80 -26.44
N GLU A 196 -33.90 23.30 -25.31
CA GLU A 196 -34.10 21.93 -24.79
C GLU A 196 -34.24 21.99 -23.26
N THR A 197 -34.93 21.05 -22.61
CA THR A 197 -35.26 21.11 -21.17
C THR A 197 -34.05 21.27 -20.24
N ASN A 198 -32.84 20.99 -20.70
CA ASN A 198 -31.60 21.04 -19.93
C ASN A 198 -30.53 21.99 -20.51
N ALA A 199 -30.94 22.96 -21.33
CA ALA A 199 -30.05 23.94 -21.92
C ALA A 199 -30.06 25.29 -21.17
N VAL A 200 -28.88 25.89 -21.05
CA VAL A 200 -28.67 27.29 -20.71
C VAL A 200 -28.17 27.98 -21.97
N ILE A 201 -28.76 29.11 -22.34
CA ILE A 201 -28.40 29.86 -23.54
C ILE A 201 -28.07 31.29 -23.14
N ILE A 202 -26.84 31.71 -23.43
CA ILE A 202 -26.30 33.05 -23.26
C ILE A 202 -26.09 33.64 -24.65
N SER A 203 -26.62 34.85 -24.89
CA SER A 203 -26.56 35.53 -26.18
C SER A 203 -26.00 36.93 -26.02
N SER A 204 -25.08 37.33 -26.91
CA SER A 204 -24.48 38.67 -26.93
C SER A 204 -25.42 39.78 -27.42
N CYS A 205 -26.59 39.46 -27.98
CA CYS A 205 -27.57 40.45 -28.42
C CYS A 205 -29.03 39.97 -28.33
N SER A 206 -29.98 40.92 -28.48
CA SER A 206 -31.42 40.66 -28.52
C SER A 206 -31.93 40.19 -29.91
N ALA A 207 -33.22 39.84 -30.02
CA ALA A 207 -33.83 39.24 -31.23
C ALA A 207 -33.79 40.14 -32.48
N ASP A 208 -33.88 41.44 -32.26
CA ASP A 208 -34.08 42.43 -33.33
C ASP A 208 -32.79 43.20 -33.66
N ALA A 209 -31.68 42.87 -32.99
CA ALA A 209 -30.40 43.52 -33.16
C ALA A 209 -29.73 43.07 -34.46
N GLN A 210 -29.60 43.98 -35.44
CA GLN A 210 -28.83 43.72 -36.67
C GLN A 210 -27.33 43.59 -36.41
N PHE A 211 -26.87 44.07 -35.27
CA PHE A 211 -25.47 44.08 -34.86
C PHE A 211 -25.40 43.55 -33.42
N SER A 212 -24.57 42.53 -33.18
CA SER A 212 -23.94 42.27 -31.89
C SER A 212 -22.62 43.02 -31.91
N TYR A 213 -22.37 43.96 -30.99
CA TYR A 213 -21.05 44.62 -30.91
C TYR A 213 -19.98 43.75 -30.24
N SER A 214 -20.15 42.43 -30.26
CA SER A 214 -19.10 41.48 -29.85
C SER A 214 -17.90 41.44 -30.81
N TYR A 215 -17.68 42.48 -31.64
CA TYR A 215 -16.62 42.54 -32.66
C TYR A 215 -15.74 43.82 -32.62
N GLU A 216 -15.84 44.64 -31.58
CA GLU A 216 -14.84 45.71 -31.36
C GLU A 216 -14.65 45.87 -29.85
N ALA A 217 -13.43 45.66 -29.35
CA ALA A 217 -12.99 46.25 -28.08
C ALA A 217 -13.06 47.77 -28.27
N ASP A 218 -14.21 48.35 -28.01
CA ASP A 218 -14.43 49.72 -28.37
C ASP A 218 -13.72 50.58 -27.32
N GLN A 219 -12.55 51.10 -27.68
CA GLN A 219 -11.95 52.23 -26.96
C GLN A 219 -12.82 53.49 -27.07
N LYS A 220 -14.15 53.37 -27.10
CA LYS A 220 -15.06 54.50 -26.99
C LYS A 220 -14.98 54.97 -25.55
N ILE A 221 -14.05 55.90 -25.32
CA ILE A 221 -14.29 57.01 -24.42
C ILE A 221 -15.68 57.54 -24.82
N VAL A 222 -16.72 57.19 -24.05
CA VAL A 222 -18.01 57.85 -24.18
C VAL A 222 -17.80 59.22 -23.60
N VAL A 223 -17.31 60.15 -24.43
CA VAL A 223 -17.30 61.57 -24.11
C VAL A 223 -18.76 61.99 -24.12
N ASN A 224 -19.46 61.81 -23.00
CA ASN A 224 -20.78 62.39 -22.86
C ASN A 224 -20.60 63.90 -22.89
N SER A 225 -21.15 64.56 -23.90
CA SER A 225 -21.12 66.03 -24.04
C SER A 225 -21.91 66.78 -22.96
N LYS A 226 -22.17 66.16 -21.80
CA LYS A 226 -22.94 66.70 -20.67
C LYS A 226 -22.41 66.25 -19.29
N GLY A 227 -21.22 66.69 -18.90
CA GLY A 227 -20.78 66.74 -17.49
C GLY A 227 -19.63 65.78 -17.10
N PRO A 228 -18.99 66.00 -15.93
CA PRO A 228 -17.79 65.27 -15.51
C PRO A 228 -18.11 63.83 -15.11
N GLY A 229 -17.36 62.88 -15.67
CA GLY A 229 -17.49 61.44 -15.46
C GLY A 229 -17.22 60.71 -16.78
N ASP A 230 -15.95 60.67 -17.19
CA ASP A 230 -15.52 59.87 -18.35
C ASP A 230 -15.42 58.41 -17.91
N TYR A 231 -16.13 57.52 -18.60
CA TYR A 231 -16.13 56.07 -18.37
C TYR A 231 -15.18 55.44 -19.40
N VAL A 232 -14.22 54.62 -18.97
CA VAL A 232 -13.31 53.88 -19.86
C VAL A 232 -13.35 52.41 -19.48
N VAL A 233 -13.95 51.60 -20.34
CA VAL A 233 -13.88 50.15 -20.30
C VAL A 233 -12.75 49.74 -21.26
N VAL A 234 -11.60 49.42 -20.69
CA VAL A 234 -10.46 48.79 -21.34
C VAL A 234 -10.65 47.25 -21.48
N GLU A 235 -11.22 46.80 -22.60
CA GLU A 235 -11.43 45.37 -22.92
C GLU A 235 -10.23 44.80 -23.68
N ASN A 236 -9.05 45.01 -23.13
CA ASN A 236 -7.80 44.57 -23.72
C ASN A 236 -6.81 44.08 -22.66
N GLU A 237 -5.74 43.46 -23.15
CA GLU A 237 -4.58 43.09 -22.37
C GLU A 237 -3.32 43.68 -22.98
N ASP A 238 -2.54 44.38 -22.16
CA ASP A 238 -1.22 44.87 -22.56
C ASP A 238 -0.14 43.89 -22.11
N ILE A 239 0.40 43.11 -23.06
CA ILE A 239 1.48 42.16 -22.79
C ILE A 239 2.77 42.67 -23.48
N GLY A 240 3.74 43.06 -22.65
CA GLY A 240 4.98 43.66 -23.12
C GLY A 240 4.74 45.03 -23.77
N ASN A 241 4.88 45.11 -25.10
CA ASN A 241 4.64 46.33 -25.89
C ASN A 241 3.48 46.17 -26.89
N LYS A 242 2.58 45.21 -26.64
CA LYS A 242 1.47 44.86 -27.53
C LYS A 242 0.16 44.82 -26.76
N THR A 243 -0.89 45.22 -27.46
CA THR A 243 -2.25 45.24 -26.95
C THR A 243 -3.07 44.17 -27.66
N TYR A 244 -3.71 43.30 -26.88
CA TYR A 244 -4.59 42.23 -27.31
C TYR A 244 -6.03 42.60 -26.98
N TYR A 245 -6.85 42.77 -28.01
CA TYR A 245 -8.25 43.18 -27.86
C TYR A 245 -9.17 41.97 -27.78
N HIS A 246 -10.26 42.12 -27.03
CA HIS A 246 -11.25 41.09 -26.75
C HIS A 246 -12.66 41.60 -27.01
N GLY A 247 -13.61 40.70 -27.29
CA GLY A 247 -15.02 41.06 -27.32
C GLY A 247 -15.58 41.20 -25.90
N GLU A 248 -16.18 42.35 -25.60
CA GLU A 248 -16.91 42.71 -24.35
C GLU A 248 -17.51 41.51 -23.60
N VAL A 249 -18.50 40.86 -24.21
CA VAL A 249 -19.24 39.73 -23.60
C VAL A 249 -18.34 38.54 -23.27
N ASN A 250 -17.35 38.23 -24.11
CA ASN A 250 -16.46 37.09 -23.88
C ASN A 250 -15.44 37.41 -22.78
N TYR A 251 -14.90 38.64 -22.79
CA TYR A 251 -13.93 39.12 -21.81
C TYR A 251 -14.55 39.22 -20.41
N HIS A 252 -15.75 39.80 -20.30
CA HIS A 252 -16.46 39.93 -19.02
C HIS A 252 -16.91 38.57 -18.49
N MET A 253 -17.43 37.68 -19.33
CA MET A 253 -17.79 36.33 -18.91
C MET A 253 -16.57 35.55 -18.40
N TYR A 254 -15.44 35.59 -19.11
CA TYR A 254 -14.18 34.99 -18.63
C TYR A 254 -13.78 35.56 -17.27
N SER A 255 -13.81 36.89 -17.14
CA SER A 255 -13.29 37.57 -15.96
C SER A 255 -14.15 37.30 -14.73
N ALA A 256 -15.48 37.31 -14.90
CA ALA A 256 -16.44 36.92 -13.87
C ALA A 256 -16.20 35.47 -13.42
N ILE A 257 -16.21 34.52 -14.36
CA ILE A 257 -16.07 33.09 -14.06
C ILE A 257 -14.75 32.78 -13.34
N ASN A 258 -13.67 33.51 -13.66
CA ASN A 258 -12.35 33.30 -13.06
C ASN A 258 -12.07 34.20 -11.87
N GLY A 259 -12.91 35.19 -11.58
CA GLY A 259 -12.68 36.19 -10.53
C GLY A 259 -11.51 37.12 -10.77
N LYS A 260 -11.02 37.21 -12.01
CA LYS A 260 -9.83 37.97 -12.39
C LYS A 260 -9.85 38.30 -13.88
N ARG A 261 -9.27 39.42 -14.26
CA ARG A 261 -8.89 39.71 -15.64
C ARG A 261 -7.92 38.65 -16.14
N PRO A 262 -7.82 38.43 -17.46
CA PRO A 262 -6.89 37.44 -17.94
C PRO A 262 -5.43 37.83 -17.62
N ASP A 263 -5.05 39.10 -17.50
CA ASP A 263 -3.70 39.55 -17.09
C ASP A 263 -3.38 39.27 -15.60
N GLY A 264 -4.35 38.74 -14.85
CA GLY A 264 -4.21 38.33 -13.45
C GLY A 264 -4.60 39.40 -12.45
N GLU A 265 -5.08 40.56 -12.89
CA GLU A 265 -5.61 41.58 -11.98
C GLU A 265 -7.03 41.25 -11.51
N ASN A 266 -7.29 41.41 -10.22
CA ASN A 266 -8.62 41.17 -9.64
C ASN A 266 -9.55 42.38 -9.77
N PHE A 267 -9.07 43.51 -10.28
CA PHE A 267 -9.76 44.79 -10.22
C PHE A 267 -9.98 45.44 -11.57
N TYR A 268 -11.01 46.28 -11.67
CA TYR A 268 -11.25 47.15 -12.83
C TYR A 268 -11.71 48.55 -12.44
N TYR A 269 -11.54 49.51 -13.36
CA TYR A 269 -11.92 50.92 -13.20
C TYR A 269 -13.11 51.27 -14.10
N TYR A 270 -14.31 51.46 -13.53
CA TYR A 270 -15.49 51.87 -14.31
C TYR A 270 -15.91 53.31 -14.07
N THR A 271 -15.63 53.89 -12.91
CA THR A 271 -16.19 55.18 -12.51
C THR A 271 -15.21 56.00 -11.71
N THR A 272 -15.30 57.31 -11.82
CA THR A 272 -14.90 58.18 -10.72
C THR A 272 -16.13 58.52 -9.89
N ASP A 273 -16.01 58.56 -8.56
CA ASP A 273 -17.04 59.13 -7.71
C ASP A 273 -17.32 60.62 -8.05
N THR A 274 -18.24 61.27 -7.33
CA THR A 274 -18.57 62.69 -7.53
C THR A 274 -17.37 63.64 -7.37
N GLU A 275 -16.24 63.16 -6.83
CA GLU A 275 -15.00 63.91 -6.61
C GLU A 275 -13.90 63.58 -7.63
N GLY A 276 -14.13 62.66 -8.57
CA GLY A 276 -13.11 62.27 -9.54
C GLY A 276 -12.21 61.11 -9.08
N ILE A 277 -12.56 60.39 -7.99
CA ILE A 277 -11.77 59.26 -7.47
C ILE A 277 -12.24 57.95 -8.11
N PRO A 278 -11.34 57.14 -8.72
CA PRO A 278 -11.71 55.85 -9.29
C PRO A 278 -12.33 54.90 -8.27
N ILE A 279 -13.52 54.37 -8.55
CA ILE A 279 -14.15 53.29 -7.81
C ILE A 279 -13.55 51.98 -8.34
N VAL A 280 -12.99 51.21 -7.41
CA VAL A 280 -12.34 49.92 -7.67
C VAL A 280 -13.38 48.83 -7.44
N HIS A 281 -13.70 48.09 -8.49
CA HIS A 281 -14.57 46.90 -8.45
C HIS A 281 -13.71 45.64 -8.44
N ASP A 282 -14.06 44.63 -7.64
CA ASP A 282 -13.38 43.34 -7.57
C ASP A 282 -14.22 42.31 -8.33
N TYR A 283 -13.66 41.78 -9.42
CA TYR A 283 -14.35 40.85 -10.32
C TYR A 283 -14.95 39.65 -9.61
N PHE A 284 -14.28 39.15 -8.56
CA PHE A 284 -14.76 38.00 -7.84
C PHE A 284 -15.87 38.39 -6.87
N SER A 285 -15.64 39.37 -6.00
CA SER A 285 -16.63 39.73 -4.96
C SER A 285 -17.92 40.31 -5.53
N ASP A 286 -17.83 40.98 -6.68
CA ASP A 286 -18.99 41.58 -7.34
C ASP A 286 -19.76 40.54 -8.15
N ALA A 287 -19.09 39.53 -8.71
CA ALA A 287 -19.73 38.45 -9.45
C ALA A 287 -20.29 37.34 -8.56
N ASP A 288 -19.69 37.09 -7.39
CA ASP A 288 -20.18 36.17 -6.35
C ASP A 288 -21.34 36.81 -5.57
N ILE A 289 -22.49 36.94 -6.24
CA ILE A 289 -23.67 37.69 -5.75
C ILE A 289 -24.19 37.14 -4.42
N ASN A 290 -24.10 35.82 -4.21
CA ASN A 290 -24.52 35.18 -2.97
C ASN A 290 -23.37 35.07 -1.93
N SER A 291 -22.16 35.52 -2.29
CA SER A 291 -20.95 35.48 -1.49
C SER A 291 -20.59 34.07 -1.01
N ASP A 292 -20.83 33.04 -1.82
CA ASP A 292 -20.58 31.65 -1.46
C ASP A 292 -19.14 31.18 -1.75
N GLY A 293 -18.35 32.00 -2.45
CA GLY A 293 -16.98 31.69 -2.85
C GLY A 293 -16.86 30.93 -4.17
N HIS A 294 -17.95 30.81 -4.92
CA HIS A 294 -18.01 30.23 -6.25
C HIS A 294 -18.92 31.08 -7.14
N ILE A 295 -18.73 30.94 -8.46
CA ILE A 295 -19.46 31.76 -9.44
C ILE A 295 -20.17 30.82 -10.40
N SER A 296 -21.51 30.81 -10.31
CA SER A 296 -22.37 30.12 -11.26
C SER A 296 -22.44 30.87 -12.59
N ILE A 297 -22.93 30.20 -13.63
CA ILE A 297 -23.11 30.80 -14.96
C ILE A 297 -24.14 31.94 -14.90
N LEU A 298 -25.18 31.80 -14.07
CA LEU A 298 -26.16 32.89 -13.89
C LEU A 298 -25.53 34.09 -13.17
N GLU A 299 -24.72 33.86 -12.15
CA GLU A 299 -24.03 34.93 -11.44
C GLU A 299 -23.07 35.69 -12.36
N ALA A 300 -22.23 34.96 -13.09
CA ALA A 300 -21.35 35.55 -14.10
C ALA A 300 -22.14 36.35 -15.15
N PHE A 301 -23.26 35.83 -15.64
CA PHE A 301 -24.13 36.55 -16.57
C PHE A 301 -24.79 37.78 -15.93
N THR A 302 -25.25 37.66 -14.68
CA THR A 302 -25.96 38.75 -13.98
C THR A 302 -25.01 39.90 -13.72
N TRP A 303 -23.80 39.60 -13.24
CA TRP A 303 -22.73 40.56 -13.07
C TRP A 303 -22.39 41.27 -14.38
N MET A 304 -22.09 40.50 -15.44
CA MET A 304 -21.85 41.04 -16.78
C MET A 304 -23.00 41.93 -17.28
N LYS A 305 -24.26 41.63 -16.94
CA LYS A 305 -25.41 42.40 -17.40
C LYS A 305 -25.67 43.67 -16.59
N GLU A 306 -25.44 43.63 -15.27
CA GLU A 306 -25.79 44.71 -14.35
C GLU A 306 -24.71 45.78 -14.23
N ASP A 307 -23.42 45.39 -14.24
CA ASP A 307 -22.30 46.33 -14.15
C ASP A 307 -21.91 46.93 -15.50
N ASP A 308 -22.18 46.22 -16.59
CA ASP A 308 -21.93 46.73 -17.93
C ASP A 308 -23.03 47.71 -18.35
N TYR A 309 -22.64 48.82 -18.99
CA TYR A 309 -23.44 50.04 -19.22
C TYR A 309 -24.71 49.83 -20.09
N ILE A 310 -25.02 48.59 -20.46
CA ILE A 310 -26.03 48.13 -21.40
C ILE A 310 -27.47 48.45 -20.93
N THR A 311 -27.72 48.59 -19.63
CA THR A 311 -29.05 48.99 -19.14
C THR A 311 -29.28 50.52 -19.19
N ARG A 312 -28.22 51.33 -19.25
CA ARG A 312 -28.33 52.81 -19.21
C ARG A 312 -28.48 53.43 -20.59
N VAL A 313 -28.23 52.67 -21.66
CA VAL A 313 -28.51 53.05 -23.04
C VAL A 313 -29.59 52.11 -23.56
N SER A 314 -30.77 52.63 -23.89
CA SER A 314 -31.86 51.84 -24.48
C SER A 314 -31.55 51.49 -25.94
N THR A 315 -30.50 50.70 -26.19
CA THR A 315 -30.12 50.23 -27.53
C THR A 315 -30.63 48.81 -27.78
N PRO A 316 -30.79 48.38 -29.05
CA PRO A 316 -31.20 47.02 -29.40
C PRO A 316 -30.23 45.91 -28.95
N GLU A 317 -29.11 46.23 -28.34
CA GLU A 317 -27.92 45.38 -28.16
C GLU A 317 -27.89 44.56 -26.87
N THR A 318 -28.94 44.61 -26.05
CA THR A 318 -28.91 43.97 -24.72
C THR A 318 -28.68 42.45 -24.80
N PRO A 319 -27.65 41.90 -24.11
CA PRO A 319 -27.44 40.46 -23.95
C PRO A 319 -28.65 39.79 -23.32
N ALA A 320 -28.81 38.50 -23.60
CA ALA A 320 -29.97 37.75 -23.14
C ALA A 320 -29.56 36.38 -22.57
N TYR A 321 -30.17 36.03 -21.44
CA TYR A 321 -29.99 34.76 -20.75
C TYR A 321 -31.31 33.99 -20.74
N TYR A 322 -31.23 32.70 -21.05
CA TYR A 322 -32.38 31.80 -20.98
C TYR A 322 -31.98 30.46 -20.41
N ASP A 323 -32.68 30.08 -19.36
CA ASP A 323 -32.69 28.72 -18.85
C ASP A 323 -34.03 28.08 -19.23
N THR A 324 -33.95 26.95 -19.93
CA THR A 324 -35.13 26.21 -20.40
C THR A 324 -35.53 25.05 -19.47
N GLY A 325 -34.94 24.98 -18.28
CA GLY A 325 -35.32 24.09 -17.19
C GLY A 325 -36.77 24.28 -16.70
N THR A 326 -37.32 23.25 -16.05
CA THR A 326 -38.72 23.20 -15.57
C THR A 326 -39.07 24.21 -14.45
N GLY A 327 -38.16 25.11 -14.08
CA GLY A 327 -38.38 26.13 -13.06
C GLY A 327 -37.39 27.28 -13.17
N GLY A 328 -37.79 28.38 -13.82
CA GLY A 328 -37.24 29.74 -13.65
C GLY A 328 -35.73 29.95 -13.87
N SER A 329 -35.28 31.19 -13.70
CA SER A 329 -33.86 31.58 -13.69
C SER A 329 -33.05 30.92 -12.56
N GLU A 330 -33.71 30.25 -11.61
CA GLU A 330 -33.09 29.64 -10.44
C GLU A 330 -32.17 28.46 -10.81
N ASN A 331 -32.50 27.67 -11.83
CA ASN A 331 -31.65 26.56 -12.27
C ASN A 331 -30.25 27.00 -12.74
N GLY A 332 -30.12 28.23 -13.20
CA GLY A 332 -28.85 28.83 -13.61
C GLY A 332 -27.89 29.11 -12.47
N ARG A 333 -28.41 29.30 -11.26
CA ARG A 333 -27.61 29.53 -10.04
C ARG A 333 -26.81 28.30 -9.63
N TYR A 334 -27.28 27.13 -10.03
CA TYR A 334 -26.65 25.88 -9.64
C TYR A 334 -25.67 25.37 -10.68
N ILE A 335 -25.43 26.04 -11.82
CA ILE A 335 -24.56 25.50 -12.88
C ILE A 335 -23.26 26.29 -12.89
N SER A 336 -22.12 25.60 -12.83
CA SER A 336 -20.80 26.21 -13.03
C SER A 336 -19.95 25.39 -14.01
N PHE A 337 -18.90 25.99 -14.56
CA PHE A 337 -17.95 25.27 -15.42
C PHE A 337 -17.09 24.26 -14.64
N LYS A 338 -16.83 24.50 -13.35
CA LYS A 338 -16.01 23.59 -12.53
C LYS A 338 -16.86 22.41 -12.03
N TYR A 339 -18.05 22.71 -11.50
CA TYR A 339 -19.04 21.77 -10.97
C TYR A 339 -20.36 21.90 -11.75
N PRO A 340 -20.73 20.88 -12.55
CA PRO A 340 -21.97 20.86 -13.33
C PRO A 340 -23.22 21.19 -12.51
N THR A 341 -23.24 20.80 -11.23
CA THR A 341 -24.21 21.28 -10.25
C THR A 341 -23.49 21.76 -8.99
N LEU A 342 -23.53 23.07 -8.72
CA LEU A 342 -23.13 23.72 -7.47
C LEU A 342 -24.38 23.86 -6.59
N ILE A 343 -24.36 23.33 -5.37
CA ILE A 343 -25.47 23.42 -4.41
C ILE A 343 -25.00 24.22 -3.20
N THR A 344 -25.75 25.28 -2.86
CA THR A 344 -25.44 26.20 -1.76
C THR A 344 -26.34 25.95 -0.55
N SER A 345 -25.81 26.11 0.67
CA SER A 345 -26.54 25.85 1.92
C SER A 345 -27.75 26.77 2.15
N SER A 346 -27.68 28.03 1.71
CA SER A 346 -28.78 29.00 1.86
C SER A 346 -30.06 28.59 1.11
N GLU A 347 -29.96 27.63 0.20
CA GLU A 347 -31.04 27.18 -0.68
C GLU A 347 -31.63 25.82 -0.24
N ILE A 348 -31.09 25.18 0.83
CA ILE A 348 -31.49 23.84 1.30
C ILE A 348 -32.28 23.84 2.62
N ASP A 349 -32.94 24.94 2.98
CA ASP A 349 -33.67 25.05 4.25
C ASP A 349 -34.96 24.18 4.25
N GLY A 350 -34.84 22.89 4.58
CA GLY A 350 -35.94 21.89 4.61
C GLY A 350 -35.56 20.49 4.12
N TRP A 351 -36.54 19.59 3.98
CA TRP A 351 -36.34 18.32 3.26
C TRP A 351 -36.20 18.64 1.76
N TYR A 352 -34.98 18.78 1.27
CA TYR A 352 -34.74 18.91 -0.17
C TYR A 352 -34.95 17.55 -0.84
N TYR A 353 -36.22 17.22 -1.11
CA TYR A 353 -36.59 16.32 -2.19
C TYR A 353 -36.47 17.08 -3.51
N GLY A 354 -35.25 17.49 -3.86
CA GLY A 354 -34.95 17.87 -5.24
C GLY A 354 -35.29 16.73 -6.18
N PRO A 355 -35.41 16.97 -7.50
CA PRO A 355 -35.62 15.87 -8.44
C PRO A 355 -34.56 14.81 -8.11
N THR A 356 -35.03 13.60 -7.85
CA THR A 356 -34.28 12.42 -7.40
C THR A 356 -33.30 11.93 -8.48
N THR A 357 -32.61 12.85 -9.16
CA THR A 357 -31.91 12.67 -10.44
C THR A 357 -30.77 13.69 -10.60
N LEU A 358 -30.15 14.17 -9.51
CA LEU A 358 -28.89 14.90 -9.60
C LEU A 358 -27.78 13.86 -9.82
N LYS A 359 -27.27 13.79 -11.04
CA LYS A 359 -26.20 12.89 -11.46
C LYS A 359 -24.94 13.67 -11.80
N GLY A 360 -23.78 13.05 -11.65
CA GLY A 360 -22.49 13.58 -12.08
C GLY A 360 -21.73 14.33 -10.99
N ASN A 361 -20.82 15.23 -11.40
CA ASN A 361 -19.98 16.00 -10.50
C ASN A 361 -20.81 17.07 -9.77
N ILE A 362 -20.94 16.94 -8.45
CA ILE A 362 -21.70 17.87 -7.61
C ILE A 362 -20.73 18.59 -6.67
N GLY A 363 -20.77 19.92 -6.69
CA GLY A 363 -20.11 20.79 -5.73
C GLY A 363 -21.09 21.11 -4.60
N ILE A 364 -20.78 20.75 -3.36
CA ILE A 364 -21.60 21.11 -2.20
C ILE A 364 -20.86 22.12 -1.36
N LEU A 365 -21.48 23.28 -1.13
CA LEU A 365 -20.98 24.30 -0.22
C LEU A 365 -21.41 24.00 1.22
N ASN A 366 -20.55 24.37 2.17
CA ASN A 366 -20.70 24.00 3.58
C ASN A 366 -22.01 24.52 4.22
N ASP A 367 -22.44 23.81 5.28
CA ASP A 367 -23.70 23.94 6.05
C ASP A 367 -24.95 23.22 5.48
N VAL A 368 -24.86 21.90 5.32
CA VAL A 368 -26.05 21.09 4.97
C VAL A 368 -26.80 20.70 6.26
N TRP A 369 -27.90 21.41 6.54
CA TRP A 369 -28.82 21.13 7.65
C TRP A 369 -29.96 20.16 7.27
N SER A 370 -29.76 19.35 6.22
CA SER A 370 -30.86 18.68 5.53
C SER A 370 -30.45 17.32 4.96
N TRP A 371 -31.45 16.44 4.84
CA TRP A 371 -31.30 15.14 4.19
C TRP A 371 -31.08 15.33 2.70
N PHE A 372 -29.88 14.98 2.23
CA PHE A 372 -29.54 14.97 0.81
C PHE A 372 -29.27 13.53 0.39
N ASN A 373 -30.00 13.08 -0.64
CA ASN A 373 -29.80 11.78 -1.26
C ASN A 373 -29.07 11.97 -2.57
N VAL A 374 -27.88 11.40 -2.66
CA VAL A 374 -27.10 11.36 -3.90
C VAL A 374 -27.45 10.07 -4.64
N GLU A 375 -27.78 10.16 -5.93
CA GLU A 375 -28.01 8.95 -6.72
C GLU A 375 -26.69 8.16 -6.91
N PRO A 376 -26.80 6.85 -7.16
CA PRO A 376 -25.67 5.98 -7.40
C PRO A 376 -24.61 6.56 -8.36
N PHE A 377 -23.35 6.32 -8.03
CA PHE A 377 -22.16 6.60 -8.84
C PHE A 377 -21.81 8.08 -9.08
N SER A 378 -22.30 9.00 -8.26
CA SER A 378 -21.95 10.42 -8.38
C SER A 378 -20.60 10.75 -7.71
N ASP A 379 -19.83 11.65 -8.33
CA ASP A 379 -18.65 12.27 -7.71
C ASP A 379 -19.10 13.49 -6.91
N VAL A 380 -19.01 13.41 -5.59
CA VAL A 380 -19.36 14.51 -4.68
C VAL A 380 -18.08 15.21 -4.24
N THR A 381 -17.96 16.48 -4.59
CA THR A 381 -16.86 17.36 -4.16
C THR A 381 -17.38 18.35 -3.15
N ILE A 382 -16.81 18.33 -1.95
CA ILE A 382 -17.15 19.26 -0.88
C ILE A 382 -16.28 20.50 -1.02
N LEU A 383 -16.94 21.64 -1.17
CA LEU A 383 -16.36 22.94 -1.41
C LEU A 383 -16.35 23.74 -0.12
N ARG A 384 -15.16 24.18 0.27
CA ARG A 384 -14.95 24.85 1.55
C ARG A 384 -14.76 26.35 1.35
N LYS A 385 -15.63 27.15 1.99
CA LYS A 385 -15.43 28.60 2.13
C LYS A 385 -14.38 28.87 3.23
N PRO A 386 -13.48 29.87 3.07
CA PRO A 386 -12.63 30.32 4.17
C PRO A 386 -13.46 31.12 5.18
N LEU A 387 -14.05 30.44 6.18
CA LEU A 387 -14.66 31.09 7.34
C LEU A 387 -14.08 30.58 8.67
N SER A 388 -14.18 31.44 9.68
CA SER A 388 -13.45 31.41 10.96
C SER A 388 -14.11 30.61 12.09
N SER A 389 -14.94 29.60 11.79
CA SER A 389 -15.58 28.76 12.81
C SER A 389 -15.82 27.33 12.31
N SER A 390 -15.83 26.37 13.23
CA SER A 390 -16.11 24.96 13.00
C SER A 390 -17.50 24.76 12.37
N GLU A 391 -17.56 24.00 11.28
CA GLU A 391 -18.75 23.72 10.47
C GLU A 391 -19.10 22.24 10.53
N PHE A 392 -20.38 21.92 10.34
CA PHE A 392 -20.94 20.62 10.71
C PHE A 392 -21.73 19.93 9.58
N TRP A 393 -21.68 18.61 9.56
CA TRP A 393 -22.53 17.74 8.73
C TRP A 393 -23.62 17.09 9.56
N SER A 394 -24.82 17.02 8.99
CA SER A 394 -26.00 16.42 9.62
C SER A 394 -26.89 15.71 8.59
N GLY A 395 -27.07 14.40 8.74
CA GLY A 395 -28.13 13.66 8.05
C GLY A 395 -27.90 13.45 6.56
N ILE A 396 -26.66 13.15 6.16
CA ILE A 396 -26.33 12.88 4.76
C ILE A 396 -26.44 11.37 4.51
N ASP A 397 -27.20 10.99 3.47
CA ASP A 397 -27.29 9.62 2.98
C ASP A 397 -26.49 9.52 1.66
N LEU A 398 -25.31 8.89 1.73
CA LEU A 398 -24.45 8.66 0.58
C LEU A 398 -24.70 7.26 0.04
N ASP A 399 -25.31 7.19 -1.13
CA ASP A 399 -25.92 5.97 -1.62
C ASP A 399 -25.20 5.43 -2.87
N TYR A 400 -25.00 4.10 -2.91
CA TYR A 400 -24.56 3.30 -4.06
C TYR A 400 -23.33 3.82 -4.83
N ASP A 401 -22.12 3.46 -4.40
CA ASP A 401 -20.87 3.68 -5.16
C ASP A 401 -20.50 5.15 -5.43
N CYS A 402 -21.03 6.09 -4.62
CA CYS A 402 -20.58 7.48 -4.62
C CYS A 402 -19.11 7.61 -4.19
N VAL A 403 -18.41 8.56 -4.79
CA VAL A 403 -17.06 8.97 -4.37
C VAL A 403 -17.15 10.35 -3.72
N VAL A 404 -16.68 10.46 -2.47
CA VAL A 404 -16.68 11.72 -1.72
C VAL A 404 -15.25 12.17 -1.47
N LYS A 405 -14.99 13.43 -1.84
CA LYS A 405 -13.72 14.12 -1.68
C LYS A 405 -13.92 15.57 -1.25
N THR A 406 -12.85 16.19 -0.77
CA THR A 406 -12.82 17.61 -0.43
C THR A 406 -11.70 18.32 -1.20
N GLU A 407 -11.87 19.61 -1.49
CA GLU A 407 -10.77 20.46 -1.97
C GLU A 407 -9.83 20.94 -0.85
N SER A 408 -10.19 20.68 0.42
CA SER A 408 -9.42 21.10 1.61
C SER A 408 -9.09 19.91 2.53
N PRO A 409 -8.27 18.94 2.08
CA PRO A 409 -8.03 17.67 2.79
C PRO A 409 -7.43 17.85 4.18
N GLU A 410 -6.75 18.96 4.42
CA GLU A 410 -6.09 19.24 5.70
C GLU A 410 -7.05 19.64 6.82
N VAL A 411 -8.28 20.00 6.50
CA VAL A 411 -9.20 20.57 7.49
C VAL A 411 -10.31 19.59 7.85
N PRO A 412 -10.51 19.32 9.16
CA PRO A 412 -11.59 18.45 9.63
C PRO A 412 -12.98 18.94 9.25
N ILE A 413 -13.84 18.00 8.89
CA ILE A 413 -15.29 18.16 8.76
C ILE A 413 -15.93 17.57 10.00
N ASP A 414 -16.61 18.40 10.79
CA ASP A 414 -17.28 17.93 12.00
C ASP A 414 -18.64 17.29 11.64
N ILE A 415 -18.99 16.16 12.24
CA ILE A 415 -20.29 15.48 12.06
C ILE A 415 -21.08 15.60 13.37
N ILE A 416 -22.26 16.23 13.37
CA ILE A 416 -23.09 16.41 14.59
C ILE A 416 -24.09 15.28 14.79
N TYR A 417 -24.97 15.02 13.80
CA TYR A 417 -26.11 14.10 13.99
C TYR A 417 -25.82 12.71 13.43
N GLY A 418 -25.13 12.65 12.30
CA GLY A 418 -24.64 11.41 11.72
C GLY A 418 -24.63 11.41 10.19
N ILE A 419 -24.04 10.37 9.62
CA ILE A 419 -23.92 10.12 8.18
C ILE A 419 -24.17 8.64 7.90
N SER A 420 -24.95 8.36 6.86
CA SER A 420 -25.14 7.02 6.33
C SER A 420 -24.37 6.86 5.03
N MET A 421 -23.68 5.73 4.90
CA MET A 421 -22.87 5.38 3.74
C MET A 421 -23.22 3.97 3.27
N ILE A 422 -23.72 3.86 2.04
CA ILE A 422 -24.06 2.60 1.39
C ILE A 422 -23.11 2.37 0.22
N SER A 423 -22.16 1.44 0.39
CA SER A 423 -21.13 1.14 -0.61
C SER A 423 -20.35 2.38 -1.10
N THR A 424 -19.99 3.28 -0.19
CA THR A 424 -19.37 4.59 -0.54
C THR A 424 -17.84 4.53 -0.51
N ARG A 425 -17.18 5.37 -1.31
CA ARG A 425 -15.74 5.62 -1.22
C ARG A 425 -15.47 7.05 -0.74
N VAL A 426 -14.63 7.19 0.29
CA VAL A 426 -14.23 8.47 0.87
C VAL A 426 -12.72 8.64 0.75
N GLU A 427 -12.27 9.78 0.24
CA GLU A 427 -10.88 10.03 -0.12
C GLU A 427 -10.33 11.34 0.42
N ASN A 428 -9.12 11.28 1.00
CA ASN A 428 -8.30 12.44 1.36
C ASN A 428 -9.05 13.46 2.23
N MET A 429 -9.58 13.01 3.36
CA MET A 429 -10.46 13.81 4.22
C MET A 429 -10.18 13.58 5.70
N LYS A 430 -10.53 14.56 6.53
CA LYS A 430 -10.53 14.40 7.99
C LYS A 430 -11.98 14.48 8.46
N LEU A 431 -12.53 13.40 9.01
CA LEU A 431 -13.91 13.35 9.52
C LEU A 431 -13.88 13.32 11.04
N ASN A 432 -14.54 14.29 11.68
CA ASN A 432 -14.59 14.43 13.12
C ASN A 432 -16.03 14.26 13.64
N PHE A 433 -16.36 13.05 14.05
CA PHE A 433 -17.63 12.68 14.65
C PHE A 433 -17.71 13.26 16.06
N LEU A 434 -18.56 14.28 16.24
CA LEU A 434 -18.78 14.93 17.53
C LEU A 434 -19.56 14.04 18.50
N ALA A 435 -19.73 14.51 19.73
CA ALA A 435 -20.43 13.73 20.76
C ALA A 435 -21.84 13.34 20.28
N ASP A 436 -22.20 12.08 20.53
CA ASP A 436 -23.50 11.48 20.18
C ASP A 436 -23.82 11.41 18.66
N SER A 437 -22.84 11.65 17.79
CA SER A 437 -23.00 11.51 16.33
C SER A 437 -22.96 10.04 15.86
N GLN A 438 -23.55 9.74 14.70
CA GLN A 438 -23.63 8.37 14.18
C GLN A 438 -22.95 8.19 12.82
N LEU A 439 -22.26 7.06 12.62
CA LEU A 439 -21.81 6.60 11.30
C LEU A 439 -22.51 5.29 10.98
N ASP A 440 -23.44 5.30 10.02
CA ASP A 440 -24.13 4.11 9.55
C ASP A 440 -23.43 3.60 8.29
N LEU A 441 -22.89 2.38 8.33
CA LEU A 441 -22.26 1.72 7.20
C LEU A 441 -23.10 0.53 6.71
N VAL A 442 -23.36 0.49 5.41
CA VAL A 442 -24.01 -0.62 4.72
C VAL A 442 -23.16 -1.02 3.50
N GLY A 443 -22.99 -2.32 3.28
CA GLY A 443 -22.17 -2.82 2.17
C GLY A 443 -20.68 -2.56 2.38
N ARG A 444 -19.93 -2.32 1.30
CA ARG A 444 -18.47 -2.11 1.36
C ARG A 444 -18.14 -0.63 1.26
N CYS A 445 -17.80 -0.01 2.39
CA CYS A 445 -17.36 1.38 2.42
C CYS A 445 -15.83 1.46 2.48
N THR A 446 -15.21 2.26 1.61
CA THR A 446 -13.74 2.36 1.51
C THR A 446 -13.25 3.75 1.90
N PHE A 447 -12.30 3.82 2.82
CA PHE A 447 -11.69 5.05 3.32
C PHE A 447 -10.20 5.08 2.97
N SER A 448 -9.79 6.03 2.12
CA SER A 448 -8.42 6.15 1.62
C SER A 448 -7.83 7.52 1.95
N GLY A 449 -6.74 7.57 2.71
CA GLY A 449 -6.15 8.84 3.16
C GLY A 449 -7.08 9.60 4.10
N VAL A 450 -7.84 8.88 4.93
CA VAL A 450 -8.88 9.48 5.79
C VAL A 450 -8.48 9.40 7.26
N ASP A 451 -8.61 10.51 7.98
CA ASP A 451 -8.56 10.53 9.44
C ASP A 451 -9.99 10.43 10.00
N LEU A 452 -10.32 9.31 10.63
CA LEU A 452 -11.61 9.08 11.28
C LEU A 452 -11.48 9.35 12.79
N ASN A 453 -12.07 10.45 13.27
CA ASN A 453 -12.02 10.85 14.67
C ASN A 453 -13.40 10.73 15.32
N PHE A 454 -13.54 9.84 16.30
CA PHE A 454 -14.78 9.56 17.02
C PHE A 454 -14.73 10.10 18.46
N ASN A 455 -15.52 11.13 18.76
CA ASN A 455 -15.60 11.72 20.10
C ASN A 455 -16.50 10.90 21.05
N ALA A 456 -16.46 11.23 22.33
CA ALA A 456 -17.23 10.51 23.35
C ALA A 456 -18.75 10.50 23.02
N GLY A 457 -19.35 9.31 22.98
CA GLY A 457 -20.77 9.13 22.67
C GLY A 457 -21.08 8.86 21.20
N SER A 458 -20.14 9.08 20.27
CA SER A 458 -20.37 8.75 18.87
C SER A 458 -20.49 7.23 18.65
N THR A 459 -21.36 6.80 17.74
CA THR A 459 -21.60 5.38 17.45
C THR A 459 -21.33 5.05 15.99
N VAL A 460 -20.69 3.91 15.72
CA VAL A 460 -20.57 3.34 14.37
C VAL A 460 -21.48 2.13 14.28
N ASN A 461 -22.50 2.19 13.42
CA ASN A 461 -23.40 1.09 13.17
C ASN A 461 -23.00 0.42 11.86
N MET A 462 -22.75 -0.88 11.89
CA MET A 462 -22.38 -1.65 10.71
C MET A 462 -23.40 -2.77 10.51
N ASN A 463 -24.18 -2.73 9.43
CA ASN A 463 -25.12 -3.80 9.12
C ASN A 463 -24.54 -4.69 8.01
N GLN A 464 -23.91 -5.82 8.39
CA GLN A 464 -23.20 -6.72 7.46
C GLN A 464 -22.22 -5.95 6.55
N ALA A 465 -21.58 -4.93 7.09
CA ALA A 465 -20.74 -4.01 6.34
C ALA A 465 -19.26 -4.35 6.45
N THR A 466 -18.50 -3.96 5.43
CA THR A 466 -17.04 -3.98 5.44
C THR A 466 -16.54 -2.55 5.52
N LEU A 467 -15.82 -2.21 6.59
CA LEU A 467 -15.00 -1.02 6.66
C LEU A 467 -13.65 -1.35 6.02
N ASN A 468 -13.44 -0.87 4.80
CA ASN A 468 -12.19 -1.05 4.08
C ASN A 468 -11.31 0.18 4.24
N THR A 469 -10.06 0.01 4.65
CA THR A 469 -9.09 1.10 4.81
C THR A 469 -7.99 1.00 3.76
N ALA A 470 -7.58 2.15 3.23
CA ALA A 470 -6.49 2.26 2.26
C ALA A 470 -5.43 3.26 2.77
N ASP A 471 -4.61 3.81 1.88
CA ASP A 471 -3.37 4.54 2.17
C ASP A 471 -3.47 5.48 3.38
N ASN A 472 -2.59 5.31 4.37
CA ASN A 472 -2.41 6.22 5.51
C ASN A 472 -3.68 6.58 6.31
N THR A 473 -4.70 5.72 6.31
CA THR A 473 -5.91 5.94 7.11
C THR A 473 -5.59 5.81 8.60
N THR A 474 -6.11 6.74 9.40
CA THR A 474 -5.98 6.72 10.86
C THR A 474 -7.33 6.69 11.56
N ILE A 475 -7.39 6.02 12.71
CA ILE A 475 -8.58 5.96 13.55
C ILE A 475 -8.25 6.51 14.95
N THR A 476 -9.05 7.47 15.39
CA THR A 476 -9.08 7.97 16.77
C THR A 476 -10.47 7.76 17.37
N GLY A 477 -10.55 7.32 18.62
CA GLY A 477 -11.82 7.13 19.35
C GLY A 477 -12.28 5.68 19.44
N ASN A 478 -13.53 5.46 19.84
CA ASN A 478 -14.06 4.12 20.13
C ASN A 478 -15.00 3.63 19.01
N ILE A 479 -14.72 2.45 18.45
CA ILE A 479 -15.52 1.79 17.42
C ILE A 479 -15.85 0.37 17.88
N THR A 480 -17.12 -0.02 17.78
CA THR A 480 -17.56 -1.40 18.01
C THR A 480 -18.02 -2.02 16.68
N PHE A 481 -17.40 -3.14 16.31
CA PHE A 481 -17.71 -3.97 15.15
C PHE A 481 -18.72 -5.06 15.55
N PRO A 482 -19.98 -4.99 15.07
CA PRO A 482 -21.02 -5.97 15.39
C PRO A 482 -20.83 -7.31 14.66
N GLU A 483 -21.67 -8.29 14.99
CA GLU A 483 -21.70 -9.61 14.32
C GLU A 483 -21.81 -9.45 12.80
N TYR A 484 -21.07 -10.26 12.04
CA TYR A 484 -21.00 -10.25 10.57
C TYR A 484 -20.39 -8.97 9.94
N SER A 485 -19.75 -8.10 10.71
CA SER A 485 -18.96 -6.97 10.17
C SER A 485 -17.50 -7.37 9.90
N GLU A 486 -16.84 -6.63 9.01
CA GLU A 486 -15.42 -6.86 8.67
C GLU A 486 -14.63 -5.56 8.68
N LEU A 487 -13.47 -5.57 9.34
CA LEU A 487 -12.38 -4.62 9.10
C LEU A 487 -11.41 -5.21 8.07
N SER A 488 -11.27 -4.55 6.94
CA SER A 488 -10.34 -4.93 5.87
C SER A 488 -9.27 -3.84 5.68
N VAL A 489 -8.00 -4.22 5.68
CA VAL A 489 -6.88 -3.32 5.33
C VAL A 489 -6.43 -3.67 3.91
N THR A 490 -6.50 -2.70 3.01
CA THR A 490 -6.21 -2.88 1.59
C THR A 490 -4.76 -3.32 1.35
N ILE A 491 -4.54 -4.06 0.26
CA ILE A 491 -3.21 -4.56 -0.14
C ILE A 491 -2.20 -3.41 -0.20
N GLY A 492 -1.05 -3.58 0.45
CA GLY A 492 0.04 -2.62 0.47
C GLY A 492 -0.20 -1.33 1.27
N THR A 493 -1.34 -1.19 1.95
CA THR A 493 -1.69 0.02 2.69
C THR A 493 -1.46 -0.12 4.19
N LYS A 494 -1.56 1.00 4.91
CA LYS A 494 -1.32 1.07 6.35
C LYS A 494 -2.50 1.67 7.09
N LEU A 495 -2.94 0.99 8.14
CA LEU A 495 -3.92 1.47 9.12
C LEU A 495 -3.25 1.70 10.48
N ILE A 496 -3.48 2.86 11.08
CA ILE A 496 -2.98 3.21 12.42
C ILE A 496 -4.14 3.54 13.35
N VAL A 497 -4.23 2.85 14.48
CA VAL A 497 -5.16 3.14 15.58
C VAL A 497 -4.42 3.91 16.66
N LYS A 498 -4.84 5.15 16.92
CA LYS A 498 -4.12 6.11 17.77
C LYS A 498 -4.37 5.87 19.26
N SER A 499 -3.44 6.32 20.11
CA SER A 499 -3.56 6.28 21.57
C SER A 499 -4.90 6.84 22.07
N GLY A 500 -5.51 6.20 23.08
CA GLY A 500 -6.81 6.59 23.63
C GLY A 500 -8.02 6.04 22.87
N SER A 501 -7.78 5.32 21.77
CA SER A 501 -8.81 4.72 20.92
C SER A 501 -9.07 3.27 21.27
N THR A 502 -10.27 2.77 21.00
CA THR A 502 -10.65 1.37 21.18
C THR A 502 -11.31 0.84 19.92
N LEU A 503 -10.81 -0.28 19.38
CA LEU A 503 -11.55 -1.09 18.41
C LEU A 503 -12.06 -2.34 19.12
N GLU A 504 -13.37 -2.49 19.24
CA GLU A 504 -14.02 -3.65 19.84
C GLU A 504 -14.67 -4.51 18.77
N PHE A 505 -14.42 -5.81 18.77
CA PHE A 505 -14.96 -6.78 17.82
C PHE A 505 -15.88 -7.77 18.53
N LEU A 506 -17.17 -7.73 18.21
CA LEU A 506 -18.17 -8.66 18.73
C LEU A 506 -18.08 -10.03 18.03
N PRO A 507 -18.61 -11.12 18.63
CA PRO A 507 -18.61 -12.44 18.02
C PRO A 507 -19.12 -12.43 16.58
N GLY A 508 -18.44 -13.14 15.68
CA GLY A 508 -18.82 -13.25 14.27
C GLY A 508 -18.30 -12.11 13.36
N SER A 509 -17.64 -11.09 13.91
CA SER A 509 -16.89 -10.11 13.11
C SER A 509 -15.54 -10.65 12.63
N LYS A 510 -14.85 -9.93 11.72
CA LYS A 510 -13.59 -10.38 11.09
C LYS A 510 -12.57 -9.24 10.93
N ILE A 511 -11.29 -9.58 11.06
CA ILE A 511 -10.16 -8.70 10.72
C ILE A 511 -9.33 -9.35 9.61
N TRP A 512 -9.18 -8.66 8.49
CA TRP A 512 -8.38 -9.09 7.35
C TRP A 512 -7.30 -8.06 7.00
N LEU A 513 -6.03 -8.47 7.01
CA LEU A 513 -4.93 -7.68 6.47
C LEU A 513 -4.61 -8.16 5.06
N GLY A 514 -4.79 -7.31 4.04
CA GLY A 514 -4.40 -7.60 2.65
C GLY A 514 -2.89 -7.82 2.50
N GLN A 515 -2.44 -8.45 1.42
CA GLN A 515 -1.03 -8.74 1.17
C GLN A 515 -0.15 -7.48 1.30
N GLY A 516 0.95 -7.56 2.04
CA GLY A 516 1.88 -6.43 2.25
C GLY A 516 1.32 -5.25 3.06
N SER A 517 0.10 -5.35 3.61
CA SER A 517 -0.49 -4.29 4.43
C SER A 517 0.06 -4.25 5.85
N GLU A 518 -0.16 -3.14 6.55
CA GLU A 518 0.28 -2.95 7.94
C GLU A 518 -0.88 -2.46 8.82
N LEU A 519 -1.10 -3.14 9.95
CA LEU A 519 -1.98 -2.68 11.02
C LEU A 519 -1.16 -2.41 12.29
N VAL A 520 -1.24 -1.19 12.80
CA VAL A 520 -0.56 -0.75 14.01
C VAL A 520 -1.58 -0.27 15.05
N ILE A 521 -1.55 -0.90 16.23
CA ILE A 521 -2.25 -0.44 17.43
C ILE A 521 -1.23 0.31 18.30
N ASP A 522 -1.33 1.64 18.35
CA ASP A 522 -0.38 2.49 19.09
C ASP A 522 -0.43 2.22 20.61
N ALA A 523 0.66 2.55 21.29
CA ALA A 523 0.69 2.53 22.76
C ALA A 523 -0.45 3.39 23.33
N GLY A 524 -1.20 2.85 24.28
CA GLY A 524 -2.38 3.52 24.86
C GLY A 524 -3.69 3.34 24.06
N ALA A 525 -3.66 2.72 22.88
CA ALA A 525 -4.86 2.26 22.17
C ALA A 525 -5.24 0.84 22.60
N THR A 526 -6.50 0.44 22.39
CA THR A 526 -7.02 -0.88 22.76
C THR A 526 -7.61 -1.60 21.55
N LEU A 527 -7.23 -2.86 21.35
CA LEU A 527 -7.90 -3.78 20.44
C LEU A 527 -8.58 -4.87 21.28
N ALA A 528 -9.91 -4.82 21.32
CA ALA A 528 -10.77 -5.75 22.04
C ALA A 528 -11.49 -6.68 21.08
N PHE A 529 -11.57 -7.98 21.39
CA PHE A 529 -12.17 -8.96 20.48
C PHE A 529 -12.87 -10.08 21.25
N ASN A 530 -13.90 -10.63 20.62
CA ASN A 530 -14.67 -11.77 21.11
C ASN A 530 -14.93 -12.72 19.93
N ASN A 531 -14.44 -13.97 19.97
CA ASN A 531 -14.57 -14.97 18.90
C ASN A 531 -14.35 -14.43 17.47
N THR A 532 -13.26 -13.68 17.25
CA THR A 532 -12.96 -12.98 16.00
C THR A 532 -11.62 -13.44 15.42
N PRO A 533 -11.58 -14.06 14.24
CA PRO A 533 -10.32 -14.46 13.60
C PRO A 533 -9.55 -13.24 13.06
N ILE A 534 -8.22 -13.28 13.21
CA ILE A 534 -7.31 -12.28 12.64
C ILE A 534 -6.44 -12.95 11.58
N VAL A 535 -6.63 -12.56 10.32
CA VAL A 535 -5.87 -13.10 9.19
C VAL A 535 -4.82 -12.10 8.74
N VAL A 536 -3.55 -12.46 8.89
CA VAL A 536 -2.40 -11.68 8.42
C VAL A 536 -1.91 -12.28 7.12
N SER A 537 -2.20 -11.64 5.98
CA SER A 537 -1.78 -12.13 4.65
C SER A 537 -0.25 -12.14 4.47
N PRO A 538 0.25 -12.76 3.39
CA PRO A 538 1.68 -12.78 3.10
C PRO A 538 2.35 -11.40 3.05
N GLY A 539 3.55 -11.29 3.60
CA GLY A 539 4.33 -10.04 3.66
C GLY A 539 3.71 -8.92 4.51
N SER A 540 2.54 -9.14 5.11
CA SER A 540 1.84 -8.14 5.93
C SER A 540 2.44 -8.03 7.32
N ARG A 541 2.22 -6.89 7.98
CA ARG A 541 2.71 -6.62 9.34
C ARG A 541 1.56 -6.34 10.30
N PHE A 542 1.58 -7.03 11.43
CA PHE A 542 0.63 -6.82 12.52
C PHE A 542 1.38 -6.45 13.80
N THR A 543 1.17 -5.22 14.30
CA THR A 543 1.90 -4.68 15.45
C THR A 543 0.94 -4.19 16.52
N ILE A 544 1.14 -4.66 17.76
CA ILE A 544 0.40 -4.18 18.93
C ILE A 544 1.37 -3.66 19.97
N ASN A 545 1.39 -2.33 20.11
CA ASN A 545 2.09 -1.61 21.17
C ASN A 545 1.14 -1.18 22.30
N GLY A 546 -0.18 -1.21 22.05
CA GLY A 546 -1.24 -0.89 22.99
C GLY A 546 -1.75 -2.09 23.80
N THR A 547 -2.99 -1.98 24.28
CA THR A 547 -3.68 -3.05 25.01
C THR A 547 -4.39 -4.00 24.05
N PHE A 548 -4.24 -5.30 24.26
CA PHE A 548 -5.00 -6.33 23.55
C PHE A 548 -5.78 -7.18 24.54
N THR A 549 -7.11 -7.19 24.43
CA THR A 549 -7.99 -7.94 25.33
C THR A 549 -8.97 -8.80 24.56
N GLY A 550 -9.01 -10.09 24.87
CA GLY A 550 -10.18 -10.87 24.47
C GLY A 550 -10.27 -12.22 25.14
N THR A 551 -11.49 -12.73 25.12
CA THR A 551 -11.92 -13.92 25.83
C THR A 551 -12.83 -14.76 24.95
N TYR A 552 -12.66 -16.08 25.02
CA TYR A 552 -13.65 -17.02 24.56
C TYR A 552 -14.90 -16.95 25.46
N TYR A 553 -16.08 -16.84 24.85
CA TYR A 553 -17.36 -17.01 25.52
C TYR A 553 -18.06 -18.27 24.97
N GLU A 554 -18.49 -19.17 25.87
CA GLU A 554 -19.36 -20.28 25.45
C GLU A 554 -20.73 -19.73 25.05
N ALA A 555 -21.24 -20.20 23.90
CA ALA A 555 -22.53 -19.76 23.36
C ALA A 555 -23.72 -19.97 24.33
N SER A 556 -23.59 -20.83 25.33
CA SER A 556 -24.59 -21.06 26.36
C SER A 556 -24.80 -19.88 27.31
N ASP A 557 -23.78 -19.04 27.53
CA ASP A 557 -23.85 -17.96 28.53
C ASP A 557 -24.53 -16.69 28.01
N LEU A 558 -24.66 -16.56 26.68
CA LEU A 558 -25.28 -15.40 26.04
C LEU A 558 -26.78 -15.59 25.73
N GLY A 559 -27.34 -16.79 25.92
CA GLY A 559 -28.75 -17.07 25.60
C GLY A 559 -29.10 -16.91 24.11
N ILE A 560 -28.10 -16.72 23.25
CA ILE A 560 -28.20 -16.62 21.81
C ILE A 560 -27.94 -18.03 21.27
N TYR A 561 -28.87 -18.57 20.48
CA TYR A 561 -28.62 -19.75 19.66
C TYR A 561 -28.18 -19.28 18.27
N PRO A 562 -26.87 -19.32 17.91
CA PRO A 562 -26.46 -19.11 16.53
C PRO A 562 -26.49 -20.45 15.81
N GLU A 563 -27.03 -20.47 14.60
CA GLU A 563 -27.08 -21.65 13.72
C GLU A 563 -25.69 -22.07 13.19
N THR A 564 -24.60 -21.46 13.68
CA THR A 564 -23.21 -21.79 13.35
C THR A 564 -22.54 -22.60 14.48
N LYS A 565 -22.99 -23.83 14.68
CA LYS A 565 -22.07 -24.87 15.18
C LYS A 565 -20.93 -25.00 14.16
N GLY A 566 -19.75 -24.45 14.41
CA GLY A 566 -18.61 -24.81 13.56
C GLY A 566 -17.27 -24.11 13.72
N GLU A 567 -17.19 -22.83 14.06
CA GLU A 567 -15.89 -22.13 14.02
C GLU A 567 -15.41 -21.82 15.44
N SER A 568 -14.49 -22.66 15.94
CA SER A 568 -13.69 -22.38 17.14
C SER A 568 -12.94 -21.05 16.96
N TRP A 569 -12.68 -20.34 18.06
CA TRP A 569 -11.66 -19.28 18.05
C TRP A 569 -10.35 -19.90 17.53
N VAL A 570 -9.88 -19.50 16.35
CA VAL A 570 -8.63 -20.01 15.74
C VAL A 570 -7.40 -19.16 16.03
N GLY A 571 -7.57 -17.98 16.64
CA GLY A 571 -6.49 -17.04 16.97
C GLY A 571 -5.96 -16.25 15.78
N ILE A 572 -4.69 -15.87 15.87
CA ILE A 572 -4.00 -15.10 14.82
C ILE A 572 -3.37 -16.08 13.82
N VAL A 573 -3.69 -15.92 12.55
CA VAL A 573 -3.16 -16.75 11.45
C VAL A 573 -2.16 -15.92 10.64
N ALA A 574 -0.89 -16.33 10.70
CA ALA A 574 0.26 -15.66 10.11
C ALA A 574 0.61 -16.27 8.73
N GLY A 575 0.46 -15.47 7.67
CA GLY A 575 0.89 -15.85 6.32
C GLY A 575 2.41 -15.93 6.17
N ILE A 576 2.86 -16.51 5.06
CA ILE A 576 4.28 -16.55 4.71
C ILE A 576 4.89 -15.14 4.66
N GLU A 577 6.12 -14.99 5.13
CA GLU A 577 6.84 -13.69 5.12
C GLU A 577 6.18 -12.57 5.95
N SER A 578 5.08 -12.86 6.66
CA SER A 578 4.45 -11.88 7.54
C SER A 578 5.33 -11.58 8.77
N THR A 579 5.09 -10.43 9.39
CA THR A 579 5.75 -10.01 10.64
C THR A 579 4.70 -9.76 11.71
N ILE A 580 4.87 -10.39 12.88
CA ILE A 580 3.99 -10.15 14.04
C ILE A 580 4.82 -9.68 15.23
N ALA A 581 4.45 -8.55 15.81
CA ALA A 581 5.07 -7.98 16.99
C ALA A 581 4.02 -7.65 18.06
N LEU A 582 4.02 -8.40 19.17
CA LEU A 582 3.07 -8.27 20.27
C LEU A 582 3.81 -7.98 21.58
N THR A 583 3.38 -6.93 22.29
CA THR A 583 3.95 -6.55 23.59
C THR A 583 2.83 -6.45 24.64
N ASN A 584 2.97 -7.14 25.77
CA ASN A 584 2.02 -7.15 26.89
C ASN A 584 0.56 -7.53 26.52
N VAL A 585 0.42 -8.44 25.55
CA VAL A 585 -0.86 -8.86 24.98
C VAL A 585 -1.46 -10.05 25.74
N LYS A 586 -2.80 -10.08 25.95
CA LYS A 586 -3.51 -11.26 26.49
C LYS A 586 -4.40 -11.93 25.43
N ILE A 587 -4.21 -13.23 25.19
CA ILE A 587 -5.06 -14.06 24.34
C ILE A 587 -5.61 -15.23 25.17
N ALA A 588 -6.92 -15.49 25.13
CA ALA A 588 -7.53 -16.54 25.93
C ALA A 588 -8.51 -17.43 25.16
N GLY A 589 -8.53 -18.73 25.48
CA GLY A 589 -9.53 -19.68 24.96
C GLY A 589 -9.37 -20.09 23.50
N ALA A 590 -8.18 -19.87 22.93
CA ALA A 590 -7.90 -20.12 21.52
C ALA A 590 -7.60 -21.59 21.20
N GLU A 591 -8.01 -22.09 20.03
CA GLU A 591 -7.52 -23.37 19.51
C GLU A 591 -6.01 -23.32 19.26
N CYS A 592 -5.52 -22.24 18.67
CA CYS A 592 -4.12 -21.87 18.66
C CYS A 592 -4.05 -20.35 18.84
N ALA A 593 -3.27 -19.82 19.78
CA ALA A 593 -3.25 -18.37 19.95
C ALA A 593 -2.62 -17.67 18.74
N ILE A 594 -1.53 -18.24 18.21
CA ILE A 594 -0.88 -17.77 16.98
C ILE A 594 -0.36 -18.99 16.19
N SER A 595 -0.69 -19.06 14.91
CA SER A 595 -0.23 -20.13 14.01
C SER A 595 0.26 -19.59 12.67
N GLY A 596 1.21 -20.28 12.02
CA GLY A 596 1.57 -20.00 10.63
C GLY A 596 3.07 -20.03 10.32
N SER A 597 3.45 -19.35 9.24
CA SER A 597 4.83 -19.31 8.73
C SER A 597 5.40 -17.90 8.56
N PRO A 598 5.43 -17.09 9.63
CA PRO A 598 5.95 -15.74 9.58
C PRO A 598 7.46 -15.71 9.29
N ALA A 599 7.93 -14.65 8.64
CA ALA A 599 9.37 -14.39 8.53
C ALA A 599 9.99 -14.07 9.90
N SER A 600 9.27 -13.26 10.70
CA SER A 600 9.74 -12.86 12.03
C SER A 600 8.60 -12.73 13.06
N ILE A 601 8.89 -13.12 14.30
CA ILE A 601 7.98 -13.01 15.46
C ILE A 601 8.65 -12.29 16.62
N SER A 602 7.94 -11.37 17.28
CA SER A 602 8.34 -10.82 18.58
C SER A 602 7.18 -10.88 19.56
N LEU A 603 7.30 -11.70 20.60
CA LEU A 603 6.35 -11.87 21.70
C LEU A 603 7.03 -11.50 23.02
N VAL A 604 6.64 -10.36 23.60
CA VAL A 604 7.27 -9.83 24.81
C VAL A 604 6.20 -9.54 25.88
N GLY A 605 6.25 -10.21 27.02
CA GLY A 605 5.33 -9.92 28.14
C GLY A 605 3.89 -10.42 27.94
N CYS A 606 3.64 -11.28 26.96
CA CYS A 606 2.29 -11.73 26.59
C CYS A 606 1.77 -12.85 27.50
N LYS A 607 0.44 -12.98 27.60
CA LYS A 607 -0.27 -14.02 28.36
C LYS A 607 -1.23 -14.78 27.47
N PHE A 608 -1.01 -16.08 27.33
CA PHE A 608 -1.83 -17.02 26.57
C PHE A 608 -2.49 -17.98 27.56
N THR A 609 -3.81 -17.86 27.78
CA THR A 609 -4.51 -18.59 28.85
C THR A 609 -5.64 -19.46 28.31
N ASP A 610 -5.76 -20.68 28.79
CA ASP A 610 -6.80 -21.64 28.39
C ASP A 610 -6.82 -21.92 26.88
N CYS A 611 -5.65 -21.83 26.23
CA CYS A 611 -5.51 -22.18 24.82
C CYS A 611 -5.27 -23.70 24.67
N ILE A 612 -5.80 -24.32 23.60
CA ILE A 612 -5.43 -25.71 23.25
C ILE A 612 -3.96 -25.73 22.81
N ASN A 613 -3.58 -24.81 21.92
CA ASN A 613 -2.18 -24.57 21.56
C ASN A 613 -1.82 -23.11 21.84
N GLY A 614 -0.65 -22.86 22.42
CA GLY A 614 -0.17 -21.49 22.63
C GLY A 614 0.28 -20.89 21.31
N VAL A 615 1.45 -21.30 20.82
CA VAL A 615 1.96 -20.85 19.51
C VAL A 615 2.47 -22.02 18.67
N ASN A 616 2.31 -21.92 17.35
CA ASN A 616 2.81 -22.89 16.40
C ASN A 616 3.42 -22.20 15.16
N PHE A 617 4.76 -22.17 15.11
CA PHE A 617 5.50 -21.52 14.03
C PHE A 617 6.27 -22.54 13.19
N VAL A 618 6.12 -22.42 11.88
CA VAL A 618 6.80 -23.26 10.88
C VAL A 618 7.62 -22.36 9.95
N TYR A 619 8.90 -22.65 9.76
CA TYR A 619 9.83 -21.87 8.93
C TYR A 619 10.11 -20.43 9.42
N CYS A 620 9.90 -20.16 10.71
CA CYS A 620 10.23 -18.87 11.32
C CYS A 620 11.64 -18.89 11.91
N ASN A 621 12.63 -18.36 11.19
CA ASN A 621 14.04 -18.40 11.67
C ASN A 621 14.41 -17.23 12.59
N ASP A 622 13.61 -16.16 12.61
CA ASP A 622 13.81 -14.99 13.46
C ASP A 622 12.66 -14.85 14.47
N TYR A 623 12.92 -15.21 15.73
CA TYR A 623 11.91 -15.05 16.78
C TYR A 623 12.50 -14.58 18.12
N THR A 624 11.72 -13.73 18.79
CA THR A 624 11.92 -13.32 20.17
C THR A 624 10.69 -13.74 20.98
N ILE A 625 10.87 -14.65 21.95
CA ILE A 625 9.82 -15.10 22.87
C ILE A 625 10.33 -14.86 24.29
N GLU A 626 9.98 -13.72 24.87
CA GLU A 626 10.50 -13.28 26.16
C GLU A 626 9.41 -12.87 27.17
N ASN A 627 9.56 -13.27 28.43
CA ASN A 627 8.70 -12.86 29.54
C ASN A 627 7.21 -13.21 29.35
N ASN A 628 6.89 -14.29 28.64
CA ASN A 628 5.51 -14.68 28.35
C ASN A 628 4.98 -15.73 29.34
N THR A 629 3.67 -15.85 29.47
CA THR A 629 3.00 -16.94 30.20
C THR A 629 2.06 -17.70 29.26
N PHE A 630 2.20 -19.02 29.22
CA PHE A 630 1.36 -19.94 28.47
C PHE A 630 0.73 -20.93 29.45
N THR A 631 -0.59 -20.93 29.54
CA THR A 631 -1.37 -21.84 30.39
C THR A 631 -2.40 -22.55 29.52
N GLY A 632 -2.29 -23.87 29.40
CA GLY A 632 -3.19 -24.68 28.58
C GLY A 632 -4.31 -25.36 29.37
N MET A 633 -5.08 -26.20 28.67
CA MET A 633 -6.21 -26.99 29.22
C MET A 633 -5.91 -28.48 29.42
N GLY A 634 -4.63 -28.86 29.42
CA GLY A 634 -4.16 -30.25 29.55
C GLY A 634 -4.05 -31.02 28.23
N SER A 635 -4.29 -30.36 27.10
CA SER A 635 -4.15 -30.91 25.74
C SER A 635 -3.26 -30.02 24.87
N GLY A 636 -2.99 -30.43 23.62
CA GLY A 636 -2.22 -29.62 22.64
C GLY A 636 -0.78 -29.27 23.06
N ILE A 637 -0.24 -28.20 22.48
CA ILE A 637 1.16 -27.80 22.61
C ILE A 637 1.28 -26.34 23.05
N GLY A 638 2.04 -26.07 24.11
CA GLY A 638 2.28 -24.70 24.58
C GLY A 638 3.05 -23.86 23.56
N VAL A 639 4.26 -24.30 23.20
CA VAL A 639 5.07 -23.64 22.17
C VAL A 639 5.62 -24.68 21.20
N CYS A 640 5.31 -24.55 19.92
CA CYS A 640 5.83 -25.37 18.84
C CYS A 640 6.68 -24.54 17.88
N LEU A 641 7.95 -24.89 17.75
CA LEU A 641 8.91 -24.25 16.84
C LEU A 641 9.46 -25.29 15.86
N THR A 642 9.11 -25.15 14.59
CA THR A 642 9.63 -25.96 13.49
C THR A 642 10.44 -25.07 12.56
N THR A 643 11.75 -24.96 12.81
CA THR A 643 12.62 -23.93 12.20
C THR A 643 13.96 -24.55 11.85
N PHE A 644 14.69 -24.10 10.83
CA PHE A 644 16.00 -24.66 10.49
C PHE A 644 17.10 -23.72 10.97
N ASN A 645 18.01 -24.21 11.83
CA ASN A 645 19.21 -23.48 12.27
C ASN A 645 18.94 -22.11 12.93
N SER A 646 17.80 -21.94 13.61
CA SER A 646 17.48 -20.68 14.28
C SER A 646 18.15 -20.58 15.66
N LEU A 647 18.69 -19.39 15.98
CA LEU A 647 19.23 -19.01 17.29
C LEU A 647 18.29 -18.03 18.00
N GLY A 648 16.97 -18.16 17.78
CA GLY A 648 15.98 -17.26 18.37
C GLY A 648 16.04 -17.26 19.90
N THR A 649 15.62 -16.15 20.50
CA THR A 649 15.69 -15.95 21.96
C THR A 649 14.45 -16.50 22.66
N PHE A 650 14.64 -17.39 23.63
CA PHE A 650 13.55 -18.00 24.40
C PHE A 650 13.80 -17.85 25.91
N LYS A 651 13.30 -16.76 26.51
CA LYS A 651 13.72 -16.36 27.87
C LYS A 651 12.56 -15.98 28.79
N TYR A 652 12.69 -16.25 30.10
CA TYR A 652 11.72 -15.80 31.11
C TYR A 652 10.26 -16.25 30.87
N ASN A 653 10.04 -17.34 30.13
CA ASN A 653 8.70 -17.81 29.84
C ASN A 653 8.21 -18.81 30.89
N THR A 654 6.92 -18.78 31.20
CA THR A 654 6.23 -19.81 31.98
C THR A 654 5.31 -20.60 31.06
N ILE A 655 5.45 -21.93 31.00
CA ILE A 655 4.62 -22.82 30.18
C ILE A 655 4.07 -23.95 31.05
N GLU A 656 2.75 -24.04 31.15
CA GLU A 656 2.10 -25.05 31.99
C GLU A 656 0.77 -25.57 31.46
N ASN A 657 0.40 -26.77 31.91
CA ASN A 657 -0.89 -27.42 31.63
C ASN A 657 -1.18 -27.68 30.13
N PHE A 658 -0.20 -28.12 29.33
CA PHE A 658 -0.42 -28.63 27.97
C PHE A 658 -0.19 -30.14 27.90
N ALA A 659 -0.52 -30.80 26.77
CA ALA A 659 -0.03 -32.16 26.56
C ALA A 659 1.49 -32.18 26.39
N ARG A 660 2.03 -31.22 25.62
CA ARG A 660 3.47 -30.96 25.48
C ARG A 660 3.75 -29.50 25.80
N GLY A 661 4.66 -29.22 26.73
CA GLY A 661 5.03 -27.85 27.07
C GLY A 661 5.68 -27.13 25.88
N VAL A 662 6.87 -27.57 25.51
CA VAL A 662 7.64 -27.01 24.38
C VAL A 662 8.03 -28.13 23.42
N LEU A 663 7.74 -27.94 22.12
CA LEU A 663 8.14 -28.82 21.03
C LEU A 663 9.11 -28.10 20.10
N LEU A 664 10.33 -28.64 19.97
CA LEU A 664 11.38 -28.13 19.10
C LEU A 664 11.67 -29.15 18.00
N THR A 665 11.51 -28.72 16.75
CA THR A 665 11.80 -29.52 15.55
C THR A 665 12.76 -28.75 14.63
N PHE A 666 13.95 -29.33 14.41
CA PHE A 666 15.11 -28.70 13.72
C PHE A 666 15.60 -27.37 14.33
N SER A 667 15.12 -27.02 15.52
CA SER A 667 15.28 -25.73 16.18
C SER A 667 16.29 -25.81 17.34
N SER A 668 17.13 -24.78 17.48
CA SER A 668 18.24 -24.73 18.44
C SER A 668 18.26 -23.43 19.26
N PRO A 669 17.16 -23.04 19.93
CA PRO A 669 17.08 -21.79 20.67
C PRO A 669 18.03 -21.76 21.87
N ILE A 670 18.40 -20.55 22.27
CA ILE A 670 19.00 -20.28 23.58
C ILE A 670 17.86 -20.12 24.60
N MET A 671 17.78 -21.06 25.54
CA MET A 671 16.75 -21.14 26.57
C MET A 671 17.30 -20.74 27.95
N SER A 672 16.75 -19.67 28.52
CA SER A 672 17.16 -19.17 29.83
C SER A 672 16.00 -18.66 30.68
N LYS A 673 16.02 -18.93 31.99
CA LYS A 673 15.03 -18.43 32.97
C LYS A 673 13.60 -18.86 32.68
N ASN A 674 13.40 -19.99 32.00
CA ASN A 674 12.08 -20.52 31.72
C ASN A 674 11.58 -21.48 32.82
N ILE A 675 10.26 -21.51 33.03
CA ILE A 675 9.56 -22.44 33.91
C ILE A 675 8.61 -23.29 33.06
N ILE A 676 8.82 -24.60 33.01
CA ILE A 676 8.00 -25.54 32.24
C ILE A 676 7.49 -26.63 33.19
N ARG A 677 6.18 -26.68 33.44
CA ARG A 677 5.63 -27.59 34.46
C ARG A 677 4.23 -28.08 34.20
N ASN A 678 3.82 -29.13 34.91
CA ASN A 678 2.45 -29.66 34.91
C ASN A 678 1.92 -30.05 33.52
N ASN A 679 2.79 -30.38 32.57
CA ASN A 679 2.38 -30.86 31.26
C ASN A 679 2.10 -32.37 31.29
N ALA A 680 1.09 -32.83 30.55
CA ALA A 680 0.61 -34.20 30.62
C ALA A 680 1.67 -35.23 30.18
N ASN A 681 2.40 -34.96 29.10
CA ASN A 681 3.34 -35.93 28.54
C ASN A 681 4.79 -35.45 28.71
N TYR A 682 5.11 -34.28 28.15
CA TYR A 682 6.48 -33.79 28.08
C TYR A 682 6.60 -32.33 28.51
N GLY A 683 7.65 -32.02 29.28
CA GLY A 683 8.04 -30.62 29.49
C GLY A 683 8.66 -30.05 28.21
N LEU A 684 9.81 -30.60 27.82
CA LEU A 684 10.52 -30.26 26.60
C LEU A 684 10.64 -31.49 25.68
N TYR A 685 10.15 -31.37 24.45
CA TYR A 685 10.26 -32.39 23.40
C TYR A 685 11.17 -31.88 22.29
N VAL A 686 12.26 -32.60 22.03
CA VAL A 686 13.26 -32.22 21.01
C VAL A 686 13.40 -33.31 19.96
N THR A 687 13.29 -32.95 18.68
CA THR A 687 13.37 -33.91 17.57
C THR A 687 14.00 -33.30 16.32
N GLY A 688 14.64 -34.14 15.50
CA GLY A 688 15.27 -33.77 14.23
C GLY A 688 16.80 -33.73 14.30
N TYR A 689 17.45 -34.13 13.20
CA TYR A 689 18.89 -34.43 13.09
C TYR A 689 19.88 -33.27 13.35
N SER A 690 19.39 -32.06 13.68
CA SER A 690 20.21 -30.88 13.99
C SER A 690 19.63 -30.01 15.11
N SER A 691 18.61 -30.52 15.82
CA SER A 691 18.05 -29.82 16.97
C SER A 691 19.02 -29.88 18.14
N TYR A 692 19.52 -28.71 18.55
CA TYR A 692 20.49 -28.54 19.63
C TYR A 692 20.12 -27.35 20.55
N PRO A 693 18.98 -27.40 21.26
CA PRO A 693 18.63 -26.35 22.21
C PRO A 693 19.70 -26.22 23.30
N GLN A 694 20.02 -24.96 23.61
CA GLN A 694 21.00 -24.57 24.62
C GLN A 694 20.26 -24.10 25.86
N LEU A 695 20.16 -24.95 26.88
CA LEU A 695 19.56 -24.65 28.18
C LEU A 695 20.59 -24.02 29.13
N ILE A 696 21.39 -23.11 28.58
CA ILE A 696 22.44 -22.38 29.28
C ILE A 696 22.21 -20.88 29.07
N ASN A 697 22.62 -20.05 30.02
CA ASN A 697 22.68 -18.61 29.82
C ASN A 697 24.05 -18.07 30.21
N PRO A 698 24.99 -17.98 29.25
CA PRO A 698 26.32 -17.45 29.52
C PRO A 698 26.31 -15.96 29.93
N GLY A 699 25.20 -15.26 29.64
CA GLY A 699 25.02 -13.85 30.00
C GLY A 699 24.57 -13.59 31.45
N ASP A 700 23.98 -14.57 32.13
CA ASP A 700 23.27 -14.40 33.39
C ASP A 700 24.22 -14.47 34.59
N THR A 701 24.60 -13.31 35.11
CA THR A 701 25.49 -13.20 36.27
C THR A 701 24.77 -13.38 37.60
N ALA A 702 23.43 -13.54 37.59
CA ALA A 702 22.63 -13.68 38.79
C ALA A 702 22.68 -15.12 39.33
N LEU A 703 22.98 -15.24 40.62
CA LEU A 703 22.95 -16.50 41.37
C LEU A 703 21.55 -17.12 41.34
N GLY A 704 21.38 -18.31 40.76
CA GLY A 704 20.09 -19.03 40.75
C GLY A 704 19.94 -20.00 39.57
N LEU A 705 18.87 -20.80 39.57
CA LEU A 705 18.58 -21.76 38.50
C LEU A 705 18.41 -21.07 37.14
N ASN A 706 18.91 -21.68 36.06
CA ASN A 706 18.70 -21.17 34.71
C ASN A 706 17.34 -21.58 34.17
N ASN A 707 17.01 -22.86 34.00
CA ASN A 707 15.65 -23.28 33.66
C ASN A 707 15.09 -24.22 34.73
N SER A 708 13.76 -24.24 34.88
CA SER A 708 13.05 -25.18 35.75
C SER A 708 12.05 -25.98 34.91
N ILE A 709 12.34 -27.25 34.66
CA ILE A 709 11.50 -28.19 33.90
C ILE A 709 11.06 -29.28 34.86
N VAL A 710 9.90 -29.10 35.50
CA VAL A 710 9.50 -29.91 36.65
C VAL A 710 8.06 -30.38 36.59
N ASP A 711 7.75 -31.51 37.23
CA ASP A 711 6.38 -32.01 37.39
C ASP A 711 5.61 -32.20 36.06
N ASN A 712 6.34 -32.50 34.98
CA ASN A 712 5.76 -32.92 33.69
C ASN A 712 5.61 -34.45 33.63
N GLY A 713 4.86 -34.95 32.65
CA GLY A 713 4.57 -36.38 32.51
C GLY A 713 3.47 -36.85 33.48
N LEU A 714 2.47 -36.00 33.72
CA LEU A 714 1.33 -36.30 34.61
C LEU A 714 0.29 -37.27 34.00
N GLY A 715 0.47 -37.66 32.73
CA GLY A 715 -0.41 -38.56 32.01
C GLY A 715 -0.31 -40.01 32.48
N THR A 716 -1.22 -40.87 31.99
CA THR A 716 -1.28 -42.28 32.41
C THR A 716 -0.29 -43.19 31.69
N ASP A 717 0.36 -42.71 30.62
CA ASP A 717 1.32 -43.49 29.83
C ASP A 717 2.77 -43.15 30.23
N TYR A 718 3.39 -44.07 30.97
CA TYR A 718 4.80 -43.95 31.35
C TYR A 718 5.73 -43.82 30.15
N TYR A 719 5.42 -44.46 29.01
CA TYR A 719 6.27 -44.44 27.80
C TYR A 719 6.19 -43.12 27.03
N GLU A 720 5.18 -42.31 27.30
CA GLU A 720 5.05 -40.95 26.78
C GLU A 720 5.28 -39.86 27.83
N SER A 721 5.95 -40.18 28.94
CA SER A 721 6.15 -39.24 30.05
C SER A 721 7.64 -38.98 30.33
N SER A 722 8.06 -37.71 30.28
CA SER A 722 9.40 -37.26 30.75
C SER A 722 9.48 -35.74 30.95
N GLN A 723 10.42 -35.26 31.78
CA GLN A 723 10.69 -33.82 31.85
C GLN A 723 11.27 -33.32 30.52
N ILE A 724 12.29 -34.03 30.01
CA ILE A 724 12.90 -33.80 28.70
C ILE A 724 12.83 -35.10 27.88
N TYR A 725 12.28 -35.01 26.67
CA TYR A 725 12.23 -36.09 25.69
C TYR A 725 13.03 -35.70 24.45
N SER A 726 13.81 -36.65 23.92
CA SER A 726 14.64 -36.43 22.74
C SER A 726 14.60 -37.63 21.80
N LYS A 727 14.51 -37.36 20.49
CA LYS A 727 14.37 -38.39 19.44
C LYS A 727 15.12 -38.01 18.15
N TYR A 728 15.47 -39.03 17.35
CA TYR A 728 16.04 -38.88 16.00
C TYR A 728 17.32 -38.03 15.97
N SER A 729 18.31 -38.39 16.81
CA SER A 729 19.62 -37.74 16.85
C SER A 729 19.61 -36.27 17.32
N ALA A 730 18.50 -35.82 17.92
CA ALA A 730 18.47 -34.54 18.63
C ALA A 730 19.48 -34.55 19.79
N ALA A 731 20.03 -33.38 20.09
CA ALA A 731 20.99 -33.22 21.18
C ALA A 731 20.53 -32.09 22.11
N VAL A 732 20.82 -32.19 23.40
CA VAL A 732 20.43 -31.19 24.40
C VAL A 732 21.67 -30.74 25.17
N TYR A 733 21.91 -29.43 25.18
CA TYR A 733 23.04 -28.82 25.87
C TYR A 733 22.60 -28.11 27.14
N MET A 734 23.12 -28.52 28.28
CA MET A 734 22.80 -27.94 29.59
C MET A 734 23.99 -27.91 30.53
N GLU A 735 25.18 -28.22 30.05
CA GLU A 735 26.41 -28.22 30.83
C GLU A 735 26.68 -26.84 31.44
N ASN A 736 26.97 -26.80 32.75
CA ASN A 736 27.15 -25.55 33.52
C ASN A 736 25.92 -24.64 33.57
N GLY A 737 24.77 -25.10 33.08
CA GLY A 737 23.54 -24.32 33.00
C GLY A 737 22.83 -24.13 34.33
N MET A 738 23.10 -24.92 35.38
CA MET A 738 22.33 -24.87 36.64
C MET A 738 20.82 -25.01 36.42
N ASN A 739 20.36 -26.03 35.68
CA ASN A 739 18.94 -26.30 35.47
C ASN A 739 18.35 -27.16 36.59
N ASN A 740 17.05 -27.02 36.85
CA ASN A 740 16.26 -27.86 37.75
C ASN A 740 15.33 -28.76 36.93
N ILE A 741 15.64 -30.05 36.87
CA ILE A 741 14.92 -31.03 36.04
C ILE A 741 14.50 -32.20 36.91
N TYR A 742 13.23 -32.24 37.33
CA TYR A 742 12.76 -33.25 38.31
C TYR A 742 11.24 -33.46 38.30
N SER A 743 10.77 -34.65 38.72
CA SER A 743 9.35 -34.97 38.93
C SER A 743 9.06 -35.22 40.42
N GLY A 744 8.18 -34.40 41.02
CA GLY A 744 7.96 -34.31 42.47
C GLY A 744 6.92 -35.24 43.12
N ASN A 745 6.42 -36.29 42.44
CA ASN A 745 5.37 -37.14 43.01
C ASN A 745 5.90 -38.33 43.85
N THR A 746 5.64 -38.23 45.17
CA THR A 746 5.59 -39.24 46.26
C THR A 746 6.58 -40.42 46.30
N SER A 747 7.43 -40.40 47.34
CA SER A 747 8.12 -41.50 48.06
C SER A 747 9.10 -42.46 47.34
N GLU A 748 9.16 -42.54 46.01
CA GLU A 748 10.22 -43.28 45.28
C GLU A 748 10.76 -42.46 44.08
N LEU A 749 12.08 -42.47 43.87
CA LEU A 749 12.81 -41.51 43.01
C LEU A 749 12.86 -41.93 41.52
N PRO A 750 12.76 -40.96 40.59
CA PRO A 750 11.56 -40.17 40.29
C PRO A 750 10.46 -41.04 39.63
N ALA A 751 9.19 -40.65 39.79
CA ALA A 751 8.05 -41.38 39.19
C ALA A 751 8.05 -41.37 37.64
N VAL A 752 8.68 -40.35 37.05
CA VAL A 752 8.80 -40.12 35.60
C VAL A 752 10.26 -39.73 35.30
N PRO A 753 10.88 -40.26 34.22
CA PRO A 753 12.26 -39.92 33.86
C PRO A 753 12.47 -38.41 33.71
N CYS A 754 13.58 -37.93 34.26
CA CYS A 754 14.03 -36.55 34.05
C CYS A 754 14.49 -36.35 32.60
N TYR A 755 15.09 -37.38 32.01
CA TYR A 755 15.43 -37.39 30.61
C TYR A 755 15.11 -38.75 29.99
N ARG A 756 14.44 -38.71 28.83
CA ARG A 756 14.27 -39.88 27.97
C ARG A 756 14.88 -39.61 26.60
N GLY A 757 15.79 -40.49 26.20
CA GLY A 757 16.36 -40.52 24.86
C GLY A 757 15.87 -41.76 24.12
N VAL A 758 15.30 -41.57 22.93
CA VAL A 758 14.91 -42.67 22.04
C VAL A 758 15.67 -42.56 20.73
N GLY A 759 16.67 -43.42 20.58
CA GLY A 759 17.34 -43.68 19.31
C GLY A 759 16.44 -44.41 18.33
N TYR A 760 16.65 -44.20 17.03
CA TYR A 760 16.03 -45.00 15.99
C TYR A 760 17.00 -46.11 15.58
N SER A 761 16.55 -47.37 15.58
CA SER A 761 17.28 -48.46 14.93
C SER A 761 16.62 -48.73 13.58
N PRO A 762 17.20 -48.30 12.45
CA PRO A 762 17.01 -49.06 11.23
C PRO A 762 17.63 -50.45 11.46
N SER A 763 17.10 -51.48 10.83
CA SER A 763 17.56 -52.87 10.93
C SER A 763 18.95 -53.12 10.29
N SER A 764 19.78 -52.10 10.15
CA SER A 764 21.16 -52.16 9.66
C SER A 764 22.08 -51.51 10.69
N GLU A 765 23.21 -52.15 10.98
CA GLU A 765 24.19 -51.75 12.02
C GLU A 765 24.88 -50.38 11.79
N ILE A 766 24.40 -49.54 10.86
CA ILE A 766 25.26 -48.61 10.10
C ILE A 766 25.00 -47.10 10.34
N LEU A 767 23.91 -46.67 10.98
CA LEU A 767 23.72 -45.25 11.32
C LEU A 767 23.22 -45.08 12.75
N ARG A 768 24.15 -45.18 13.71
CA ARG A 768 23.92 -44.84 15.12
C ARG A 768 24.40 -43.41 15.37
N PHE A 769 23.57 -42.40 15.10
CA PHE A 769 23.82 -41.06 15.64
C PHE A 769 23.27 -41.03 17.07
N PRO A 770 24.12 -40.96 18.10
CA PRO A 770 23.64 -40.95 19.48
C PRO A 770 22.91 -39.63 19.73
N THR A 771 21.72 -39.72 20.31
CA THR A 771 21.11 -38.58 21.00
C THR A 771 22.10 -38.10 22.07
N LEU A 772 22.65 -36.90 21.92
CA LEU A 772 23.71 -36.38 22.79
C LEU A 772 23.12 -35.55 23.93
N LEU A 773 23.44 -35.94 25.16
CA LEU A 773 23.14 -35.17 26.35
C LEU A 773 24.43 -34.68 27.00
N LYS A 774 24.63 -33.36 27.06
CA LYS A 774 25.73 -32.75 27.83
C LYS A 774 25.15 -32.01 29.01
N ALA A 775 25.34 -32.55 30.21
CA ALA A 775 24.57 -32.12 31.36
C ALA A 775 25.31 -32.07 32.70
N ALA A 776 26.64 -31.88 32.66
CA ALA A 776 27.38 -31.61 33.88
C ALA A 776 26.84 -30.35 34.60
N ASN A 777 26.86 -30.36 35.93
CA ASN A 777 26.41 -29.25 36.79
C ASN A 777 24.90 -28.90 36.66
N ASN A 778 24.03 -29.91 36.57
CA ASN A 778 22.56 -29.77 36.64
C ASN A 778 21.98 -30.41 37.91
N TYR A 779 20.87 -29.85 38.39
CA TYR A 779 20.12 -30.38 39.53
C TYR A 779 18.97 -31.28 39.06
N TRP A 780 19.05 -32.56 39.40
CA TRP A 780 18.07 -33.58 39.01
C TRP A 780 17.11 -33.94 40.14
N GLY A 781 16.86 -33.02 41.08
CA GLY A 781 15.91 -33.25 42.19
C GLY A 781 16.42 -34.07 43.37
N THR A 782 17.66 -34.56 43.33
CA THR A 782 18.31 -35.20 44.49
C THR A 782 19.79 -34.87 44.57
N ALA A 783 20.30 -35.03 45.79
CA ALA A 783 21.69 -34.86 46.20
C ALA A 783 22.65 -35.94 45.65
N SER A 784 22.14 -37.10 45.26
CA SER A 784 22.94 -38.26 44.87
C SER A 784 22.26 -39.07 43.77
N ILE A 785 22.75 -38.94 42.55
CA ILE A 785 22.41 -39.84 41.44
C ILE A 785 23.54 -40.86 41.39
N ASN A 786 23.30 -42.03 41.97
CA ASN A 786 24.22 -43.16 41.92
C ASN A 786 23.85 -44.09 40.75
N ASP A 787 24.75 -45.02 40.40
CA ASP A 787 24.53 -45.98 39.30
C ASP A 787 23.24 -46.80 39.48
N VAL A 788 22.82 -47.03 40.73
CA VAL A 788 21.62 -47.82 41.05
C VAL A 788 20.33 -47.06 40.73
N ASN A 789 20.32 -45.73 40.91
CA ASN A 789 19.19 -44.87 40.60
C ASN A 789 19.28 -44.28 39.19
N PHE A 790 20.41 -44.45 38.49
CA PHE A 790 20.64 -43.87 37.16
C PHE A 790 19.50 -44.21 36.18
N THR A 791 19.05 -45.47 36.17
CA THR A 791 17.97 -45.93 35.28
C THR A 791 16.58 -45.38 35.62
N SER A 792 16.37 -44.82 36.82
CA SER A 792 15.09 -44.18 37.17
C SER A 792 15.05 -42.71 36.77
N TYR A 793 16.20 -42.03 36.75
CA TYR A 793 16.33 -40.65 36.28
C TYR A 793 16.44 -40.55 34.75
N PHE A 794 17.07 -41.55 34.13
CA PHE A 794 17.39 -41.57 32.71
C PHE A 794 16.84 -42.85 32.07
N ASP A 795 15.97 -42.69 31.07
CA ASP A 795 15.47 -43.80 30.25
C ASP A 795 16.12 -43.74 28.87
N LEU A 796 17.03 -44.68 28.61
CA LEU A 796 17.95 -44.67 27.48
C LEU A 796 17.92 -46.05 26.78
N TYR A 797 17.34 -46.13 25.59
CA TYR A 797 17.44 -47.32 24.72
C TYR A 797 18.84 -47.49 24.11
N THR A 798 19.63 -48.45 24.60
CA THR A 798 20.99 -48.90 24.19
C THR A 798 21.60 -48.17 22.97
N TRP A 799 22.84 -47.64 23.11
CA TRP A 799 23.73 -46.98 22.10
C TRP A 799 24.02 -45.46 22.23
N TYR A 800 23.98 -44.88 23.43
CA TYR A 800 24.31 -43.45 23.65
C TYR A 800 25.77 -43.19 24.07
N ARG A 801 26.29 -42.01 23.70
CA ARG A 801 27.38 -41.34 24.43
C ARG A 801 26.75 -40.32 25.38
N LEU A 802 26.80 -40.62 26.67
CA LEU A 802 26.41 -39.72 27.73
C LEU A 802 27.69 -39.08 28.28
N SER A 803 27.92 -37.77 28.04
CA SER A 803 28.93 -37.03 28.79
C SER A 803 28.25 -36.46 30.03
N TYR A 804 28.34 -37.21 31.12
CA TYR A 804 27.64 -36.95 32.36
C TYR A 804 28.63 -37.06 33.51
N GLU A 805 28.99 -35.92 34.08
CA GLU A 805 29.58 -35.86 35.41
C GLU A 805 28.49 -35.42 36.41
N PRO A 806 27.88 -36.35 37.16
CA PRO A 806 26.96 -36.00 38.24
C PRO A 806 27.70 -35.38 39.42
N TYR A 807 27.42 -34.12 39.74
CA TYR A 807 27.63 -33.53 41.08
C TYR A 807 26.73 -32.28 41.21
N ALA A 808 26.07 -31.90 42.32
CA ALA A 808 26.22 -32.20 43.75
C ALA A 808 24.92 -32.05 44.56
N THR A 809 24.75 -32.92 45.54
CA THR A 809 24.26 -32.82 46.92
C THR A 809 23.17 -31.86 47.45
N LYS A 810 22.66 -30.82 46.76
CA LYS A 810 21.52 -29.96 47.23
C LYS A 810 21.13 -28.87 46.21
N PRO A 811 19.88 -28.32 46.24
CA PRO A 811 19.52 -27.09 45.55
C PRO A 811 20.46 -25.93 45.93
N PHE A 812 20.83 -25.09 44.95
CA PHE A 812 21.81 -24.01 45.10
C PHE A 812 21.47 -22.96 46.20
N THR A 813 20.20 -22.84 46.60
CA THR A 813 19.77 -21.93 47.68
C THR A 813 20.38 -22.29 49.05
N GLU A 814 20.76 -23.55 49.28
CA GLU A 814 21.42 -23.98 50.52
C GLU A 814 22.95 -23.90 50.47
N PHE A 815 23.54 -23.67 49.28
CA PHE A 815 25.00 -23.72 49.06
C PHE A 815 25.74 -22.40 49.36
N LEU A 816 25.00 -21.31 49.61
CA LEU A 816 25.59 -19.98 49.87
C LEU A 816 26.32 -19.85 51.22
N HIS A 817 26.25 -20.84 52.11
CA HIS A 817 26.93 -20.80 53.41
C HIS A 817 28.37 -21.34 53.42
N THR A 818 28.85 -21.96 52.35
CA THR A 818 30.25 -22.41 52.25
C THR A 818 30.87 -21.94 50.95
N ALA A 819 31.35 -20.70 50.98
CA ALA A 819 32.21 -20.12 49.96
C ALA A 819 33.38 -21.07 49.60
N SER A 820 33.57 -21.33 48.30
CA SER A 820 34.86 -21.53 47.59
C SER A 820 34.83 -22.42 46.33
N ILE A 821 33.68 -22.65 45.66
CA ILE A 821 33.65 -23.54 44.47
C ILE A 821 33.33 -22.83 43.14
N TYR A 822 33.62 -21.53 43.01
CA TYR A 822 33.78 -20.90 41.68
C TYR A 822 35.05 -21.36 40.91
N GLY A 823 35.73 -22.38 41.44
CA GLY A 823 36.86 -23.05 40.82
C GLY A 823 36.51 -24.45 40.33
N SER A 824 35.68 -24.59 39.29
CA SER A 824 35.69 -25.82 38.48
C SER A 824 35.09 -25.69 37.07
N LEU A 825 34.67 -24.49 36.61
CA LEU A 825 34.59 -24.27 35.17
C LEU A 825 36.01 -24.34 34.62
N SER A 826 36.21 -25.23 33.64
CA SER A 826 37.46 -25.31 32.88
C SER A 826 37.78 -23.94 32.27
N ILE A 827 39.06 -23.68 32.01
CA ILE A 827 39.49 -22.36 31.56
C ILE A 827 38.88 -22.07 30.18
N GLU A 828 38.79 -23.08 29.34
CA GLU A 828 38.18 -23.13 28.01
C GLU A 828 36.67 -22.83 28.04
N ALA A 829 35.90 -23.44 28.95
CA ALA A 829 34.46 -23.14 29.09
C ALA A 829 34.20 -21.68 29.49
N LYS A 830 35.02 -21.12 30.39
CA LYS A 830 34.93 -19.68 30.76
C LYS A 830 35.29 -18.76 29.59
N LEU A 831 36.25 -19.17 28.77
CA LEU A 831 36.66 -18.41 27.59
C LEU A 831 35.60 -18.46 26.49
N LEU A 832 34.96 -19.61 26.29
CA LEU A 832 33.88 -19.81 25.33
C LEU A 832 32.67 -18.95 25.68
N ASP A 833 32.24 -19.02 26.93
CA ASP A 833 31.18 -18.19 27.51
C ASP A 833 31.39 -16.68 27.22
N GLN A 834 32.60 -16.19 27.50
CA GLN A 834 32.96 -14.79 27.24
C GLN A 834 33.03 -14.44 25.75
N ALA A 835 33.39 -15.40 24.89
CA ALA A 835 33.44 -15.22 23.44
C ALA A 835 32.02 -15.05 22.88
N ILE A 836 31.12 -15.95 23.27
CA ILE A 836 29.71 -15.94 22.87
C ILE A 836 29.00 -14.68 23.36
N LYS A 837 29.24 -14.28 24.61
CA LYS A 837 28.67 -13.04 25.15
C LYS A 837 29.15 -11.80 24.40
N ALA A 838 30.44 -11.75 24.05
CA ALA A 838 30.97 -10.66 23.23
C ALA A 838 30.34 -10.61 21.84
N GLU A 839 30.08 -11.77 21.22
CA GLU A 839 29.43 -11.88 19.91
C GLU A 839 27.98 -11.36 19.96
N LEU A 840 27.20 -11.81 20.95
CA LEU A 840 25.80 -11.40 21.14
C LEU A 840 25.66 -9.90 21.48
N ASP A 841 26.65 -9.34 22.17
CA ASP A 841 26.75 -7.90 22.46
C ASP A 841 27.19 -7.07 21.24
N GLY A 842 27.43 -7.68 20.07
CA GLY A 842 27.94 -7.02 18.87
C GLY A 842 29.43 -6.63 18.93
N LYS A 843 30.18 -7.12 19.92
CA LYS A 843 31.63 -6.87 20.09
C LYS A 843 32.43 -7.93 19.34
N ILE A 844 32.27 -7.96 18.02
CA ILE A 844 32.76 -9.04 17.15
C ILE A 844 34.29 -9.25 17.27
N ASP A 845 35.10 -8.18 17.28
CA ASP A 845 36.56 -8.29 17.47
C ASP A 845 36.97 -8.98 18.78
N LEU A 846 36.20 -8.76 19.85
CA LEU A 846 36.45 -9.36 21.15
C LEU A 846 36.04 -10.83 21.16
N ALA A 847 34.94 -11.16 20.46
CA ALA A 847 34.50 -12.53 20.26
C ALA A 847 35.54 -13.34 19.49
N ILE A 848 36.01 -12.84 18.34
CA ILE A 848 37.05 -13.45 17.50
C ILE A 848 38.30 -13.79 18.33
N LYS A 849 38.87 -12.79 19.03
CA LYS A 849 40.07 -12.99 19.86
C LYS A 849 39.90 -14.08 20.93
N LYS A 850 38.69 -14.23 21.46
CA LYS A 850 38.40 -15.23 22.50
C LYS A 850 38.20 -16.61 21.89
N PHE A 851 37.50 -16.73 20.76
CA PHE A 851 37.40 -17.99 20.01
C PHE A 851 38.77 -18.49 19.54
N GLU A 852 39.60 -17.62 18.94
CA GLU A 852 40.98 -17.94 18.54
C GLU A 852 41.83 -18.43 19.71
N ARG A 853 41.66 -17.81 20.89
CA ARG A 853 42.38 -18.21 22.10
C ARG A 853 41.97 -19.58 22.61
N ILE A 854 40.70 -19.98 22.44
CA ILE A 854 40.23 -21.33 22.78
C ILE A 854 40.91 -22.34 21.86
N ILE A 855 40.92 -22.04 20.56
CA ILE A 855 41.52 -22.90 19.53
C ILE A 855 43.02 -23.08 19.74
N GLU A 856 43.74 -22.01 20.06
CA GLU A 856 45.19 -22.04 20.28
C GLU A 856 45.58 -22.79 21.56
N LYS A 857 44.82 -22.61 22.65
CA LYS A 857 45.20 -23.11 23.98
C LYS A 857 44.59 -24.45 24.35
N PHE A 858 43.46 -24.83 23.73
CA PHE A 858 42.68 -26.01 24.10
C PHE A 858 42.23 -26.82 22.86
N PRO A 859 43.15 -27.22 21.96
CA PRO A 859 42.80 -27.78 20.64
C PRO A 859 42.07 -29.13 20.68
N THR A 860 42.09 -29.83 21.82
CA THR A 860 41.40 -31.12 22.00
C THR A 860 40.14 -31.01 22.87
N SER A 861 39.78 -29.81 23.34
CA SER A 861 38.59 -29.63 24.20
C SER A 861 37.31 -29.59 23.37
N GLU A 862 36.17 -29.86 24.00
CA GLU A 862 34.88 -29.83 23.30
C GLU A 862 34.49 -28.42 22.87
N GLU A 863 34.94 -27.40 23.61
CA GLU A 863 34.77 -25.98 23.33
C GLU A 863 35.52 -25.53 22.08
N ASN A 864 36.63 -26.19 21.73
CA ASN A 864 37.34 -25.92 20.49
C ASN A 864 36.45 -26.15 19.26
N TYR A 865 35.68 -27.23 19.23
CA TYR A 865 34.77 -27.51 18.11
C TYR A 865 33.68 -26.43 17.98
N ILE A 866 33.15 -25.94 19.11
CA ILE A 866 32.16 -24.86 19.13
C ILE A 866 32.81 -23.54 18.67
N ALA A 867 34.02 -23.25 19.13
CA ALA A 867 34.77 -22.06 18.74
C ALA A 867 35.08 -22.06 17.24
N LEU A 868 35.52 -23.19 16.67
CA LEU A 868 35.82 -23.32 15.24
C LEU A 868 34.59 -23.12 14.36
N SER A 869 33.45 -23.71 14.75
CA SER A 869 32.18 -23.55 14.03
C SER A 869 31.71 -22.09 14.04
N ARG A 870 31.64 -21.46 15.22
CA ARG A 870 31.19 -20.05 15.33
C ARG A 870 32.15 -19.08 14.66
N LEU A 871 33.46 -19.31 14.79
CA LEU A 871 34.47 -18.47 14.16
C LEU A 871 34.41 -18.57 12.63
N THR A 872 34.07 -19.74 12.09
CA THR A 872 33.83 -19.91 10.65
C THR A 872 32.65 -19.04 10.18
N ASP A 873 31.54 -19.02 10.92
CA ASP A 873 30.37 -18.19 10.57
C ASP A 873 30.66 -16.69 10.70
N ILE A 874 31.36 -16.29 11.78
CA ILE A 874 31.79 -14.91 11.97
C ILE A 874 32.72 -14.48 10.84
N TYR A 875 33.72 -15.30 10.49
CA TYR A 875 34.65 -14.95 9.42
C TYR A 875 33.96 -14.82 8.07
N VAL A 876 32.99 -15.69 7.76
CA VAL A 876 32.20 -15.58 6.52
C VAL A 876 31.35 -14.30 6.53
N LYS A 877 30.70 -14.00 7.65
CA LYS A 877 29.84 -12.81 7.81
C LYS A 877 30.64 -11.50 7.74
N GLU A 878 31.82 -11.48 8.34
CA GLU A 878 32.72 -10.31 8.40
C GLU A 878 33.73 -10.27 7.22
N GLU A 879 33.58 -11.16 6.24
CA GLU A 879 34.44 -11.28 5.05
C GLU A 879 35.95 -11.50 5.38
N ILE A 880 36.25 -12.18 6.48
CA ILE A 880 37.59 -12.57 6.93
C ILE A 880 37.99 -13.91 6.27
N SER A 881 39.26 -14.06 5.88
CA SER A 881 39.76 -15.30 5.26
C SER A 881 39.67 -16.50 6.23
N LEU A 882 39.16 -17.63 5.74
CA LEU A 882 39.12 -18.91 6.45
C LEU A 882 40.46 -19.66 6.44
N ASP A 883 41.48 -19.21 5.69
CA ASP A 883 42.77 -19.92 5.57
C ASP A 883 43.44 -20.28 6.91
N PRO A 884 43.39 -19.44 7.97
CA PRO A 884 43.90 -19.81 9.29
C PRO A 884 43.16 -21.01 9.88
N LEU A 885 41.83 -21.07 9.74
CA LEU A 885 41.02 -22.19 10.24
C LEU A 885 41.25 -23.46 9.42
N VAL A 886 41.36 -23.34 8.10
CA VAL A 886 41.70 -24.47 7.21
C VAL A 886 43.06 -25.07 7.57
N SER A 887 44.04 -24.24 7.91
CA SER A 887 45.36 -24.71 8.36
C SER A 887 45.28 -25.51 9.66
N ILE A 888 44.37 -25.14 10.57
CA ILE A 888 44.09 -25.88 11.80
C ILE A 888 43.40 -27.21 11.47
N TYR A 889 42.43 -27.22 10.56
CA TYR A 889 41.76 -28.45 10.12
C TYR A 889 42.77 -29.44 9.53
N ASP A 890 43.66 -28.98 8.64
CA ASP A 890 44.70 -29.81 8.02
C ASP A 890 45.65 -30.42 9.05
N ALA A 891 46.09 -29.63 10.04
CA ALA A 891 46.93 -30.12 11.12
C ALA A 891 46.24 -31.19 11.97
N GLN A 892 44.93 -31.03 12.25
CA GLN A 892 44.16 -32.00 13.03
C GLN A 892 43.85 -33.27 12.24
N ILE A 893 43.58 -33.17 10.95
CA ILE A 893 43.40 -34.32 10.05
C ILE A 893 44.70 -35.16 9.99
N ALA A 894 45.86 -34.49 9.92
CA ALA A 894 47.17 -35.14 9.88
C ALA A 894 47.68 -35.65 11.24
N SER A 895 46.96 -35.38 12.34
CA SER A 895 47.37 -35.78 13.68
C SER A 895 47.48 -37.31 13.82
N GLU A 896 48.53 -37.79 14.48
CA GLU A 896 48.68 -39.22 14.85
C GLU A 896 47.82 -39.60 16.08
N ASP A 897 47.20 -38.62 16.75
CA ASP A 897 46.33 -38.84 17.91
C ASP A 897 44.96 -39.42 17.49
N GLU A 898 44.69 -40.66 17.90
CA GLU A 898 43.44 -41.38 17.61
C GLU A 898 42.21 -40.77 18.31
N SER A 899 42.39 -39.90 19.32
CA SER A 899 41.29 -39.22 20.01
C SER A 899 40.72 -38.03 19.23
N VAL A 900 41.44 -37.55 18.21
CA VAL A 900 41.02 -36.45 17.34
C VAL A 900 39.91 -36.92 16.42
N ASN A 901 38.80 -36.17 16.38
CA ASN A 901 37.72 -36.44 15.45
C ASN A 901 38.10 -35.98 14.02
N LYS A 902 38.93 -36.77 13.34
CA LYS A 902 39.42 -36.48 11.99
C LYS A 902 38.29 -36.27 10.99
N GLN A 903 37.18 -36.98 11.17
CA GLN A 903 35.99 -36.84 10.35
C GLN A 903 35.35 -35.46 10.50
N TYR A 904 35.17 -34.96 11.72
CA TYR A 904 34.69 -33.60 11.98
C TYR A 904 35.56 -32.54 11.28
N PHE A 905 36.89 -32.66 11.33
CA PHE A 905 37.77 -31.69 10.68
C PHE A 905 37.75 -31.78 9.15
N LYS A 906 37.56 -32.98 8.59
CA LYS A 906 37.31 -33.15 7.15
C LYS A 906 36.00 -32.47 6.74
N GLU A 907 34.94 -32.60 7.54
CA GLU A 907 33.66 -31.94 7.32
C GLU A 907 33.77 -30.42 7.42
N MET A 908 34.43 -29.88 8.46
CA MET A 908 34.68 -28.44 8.57
C MET A 908 35.52 -27.89 7.41
N LYS A 909 36.48 -28.69 6.91
CA LYS A 909 37.24 -28.34 5.72
C LYS A 909 36.35 -28.30 4.48
N ILE A 910 35.48 -29.28 4.27
CA ILE A 910 34.49 -29.29 3.18
C ILE A 910 33.54 -28.09 3.30
N GLU A 911 32.97 -27.86 4.49
CA GLU A 911 32.04 -26.77 4.77
C GLU A 911 32.71 -25.40 4.54
N SER A 912 33.99 -25.24 4.92
CA SER A 912 34.73 -24.00 4.63
C SER A 912 34.83 -23.72 3.14
N LYS A 913 35.00 -24.75 2.31
CA LYS A 913 35.03 -24.64 0.85
C LYS A 913 33.64 -24.33 0.29
N ILE A 914 32.60 -24.93 0.84
CA ILE A 914 31.21 -24.62 0.49
C ILE A 914 30.87 -23.16 0.82
N LYS A 915 31.15 -22.70 2.05
CA LYS A 915 30.86 -21.33 2.50
C LYS A 915 31.66 -20.27 1.74
N THR A 916 32.86 -20.62 1.27
CA THR A 916 33.69 -19.75 0.40
C THR A 916 33.45 -19.96 -1.10
N LYS A 917 32.40 -20.71 -1.46
CA LYS A 917 31.99 -21.01 -2.84
C LYS A 917 33.05 -21.71 -3.70
N LYS A 918 34.00 -22.38 -3.06
CA LYS A 918 35.01 -23.24 -3.69
C LYS A 918 34.44 -24.64 -3.87
N TYR A 919 33.32 -24.77 -4.57
CA TYR A 919 32.55 -26.02 -4.60
C TYR A 919 33.29 -27.18 -5.26
N ASP A 920 34.11 -26.92 -6.28
CA ASP A 920 34.97 -27.94 -6.88
C ASP A 920 35.95 -28.55 -5.87
N GLU A 921 36.56 -27.71 -5.03
CA GLU A 921 37.43 -28.17 -3.95
C GLU A 921 36.64 -28.94 -2.89
N ALA A 922 35.42 -28.49 -2.57
CA ALA A 922 34.52 -29.19 -1.65
C ALA A 922 34.12 -30.58 -2.16
N ILE A 923 33.81 -30.71 -3.46
CA ILE A 923 33.46 -31.99 -4.09
C ILE A 923 34.65 -32.94 -4.04
N VAL A 924 35.86 -32.48 -4.40
CA VAL A 924 37.07 -33.31 -4.34
C VAL A 924 37.30 -33.82 -2.92
N LEU A 925 37.24 -32.93 -1.92
CA LEU A 925 37.42 -33.32 -0.52
C LEU A 925 36.33 -34.27 -0.03
N ALA A 926 35.09 -34.10 -0.48
CA ALA A 926 34.00 -34.98 -0.13
C ALA A 926 34.13 -36.36 -0.82
N GLU A 927 34.60 -36.43 -2.06
CA GLU A 927 34.91 -37.70 -2.75
C GLU A 927 36.13 -38.40 -2.14
N GLU A 928 37.16 -37.66 -1.70
CA GLU A 928 38.26 -38.21 -0.91
C GLU A 928 37.74 -38.81 0.39
N MET A 929 36.90 -38.07 1.13
CA MET A 929 36.22 -38.57 2.33
C MET A 929 35.37 -39.82 2.05
N LYS A 930 34.70 -39.89 0.89
CA LYS A 930 33.96 -41.07 0.43
C LYS A 930 34.88 -42.27 0.19
N SER A 931 36.04 -42.06 -0.43
CA SER A 931 37.00 -43.12 -0.75
C SER A 931 37.71 -43.69 0.49
N GLU A 932 37.86 -42.87 1.52
CA GLU A 932 38.47 -43.24 2.80
C GLU A 932 37.45 -43.72 3.85
N ALA A 933 36.16 -43.63 3.54
CA ALA A 933 35.08 -44.03 4.43
C ALA A 933 35.18 -45.52 4.79
N GLN A 934 35.05 -45.82 6.08
CA GLN A 934 35.07 -47.19 6.62
C GLN A 934 33.65 -47.69 6.93
N THR A 935 32.68 -46.78 7.00
CA THR A 935 31.28 -47.06 7.27
C THR A 935 30.39 -46.52 6.16
N GLU A 936 29.25 -47.17 5.93
CA GLU A 936 28.28 -46.70 4.94
C GLU A 936 27.61 -45.37 5.36
N GLY A 937 27.66 -45.00 6.66
CA GLY A 937 27.29 -43.67 7.13
C GLY A 937 28.27 -42.57 6.72
N GLU A 938 29.57 -42.83 6.73
CA GLU A 938 30.59 -41.91 6.20
C GLU A 938 30.49 -41.79 4.67
N ILE A 939 30.21 -42.90 3.98
CA ILE A 939 29.92 -42.89 2.53
C ILE A 939 28.69 -42.01 2.26
N LEU A 940 27.62 -42.16 3.04
CA LEU A 940 26.40 -41.39 2.88
C LEU A 940 26.61 -39.90 3.16
N LEU A 941 27.35 -39.57 4.23
CA LEU A 941 27.63 -38.19 4.59
C LEU A 941 28.53 -37.51 3.54
N ALA A 942 29.50 -38.24 3.01
CA ALA A 942 30.29 -37.81 1.87
C ALA A 942 29.43 -37.64 0.60
N GLU A 943 28.49 -38.56 0.31
CA GLU A 943 27.53 -38.44 -0.79
C GLU A 943 26.61 -37.21 -0.63
N ILE A 944 26.17 -36.90 0.60
CA ILE A 944 25.40 -35.70 0.93
C ILE A 944 26.24 -34.46 0.66
N ASN A 945 27.49 -34.43 1.13
CA ASN A 945 28.40 -33.30 0.91
C ASN A 945 28.73 -33.08 -0.58
N VAL A 946 28.97 -34.15 -1.33
CA VAL A 946 29.11 -34.12 -2.79
C VAL A 946 27.84 -33.59 -3.44
N SER A 947 26.67 -34.04 -2.98
CA SER A 947 25.38 -33.61 -3.54
C SER A 947 25.11 -32.13 -3.25
N ILE A 948 25.32 -31.67 -2.01
CA ILE A 948 25.16 -30.27 -1.61
C ILE A 948 26.14 -29.39 -2.38
N ALA A 949 27.42 -29.78 -2.46
CA ALA A 949 28.43 -29.00 -3.17
C ALA A 949 28.15 -28.97 -4.68
N ASN A 950 27.71 -30.07 -5.30
CA ASN A 950 27.28 -30.08 -6.70
C ASN A 950 26.01 -29.24 -6.92
N MET A 951 25.02 -29.33 -6.04
CA MET A 951 23.80 -28.50 -6.13
C MET A 951 24.14 -27.01 -6.04
N LEU A 952 25.01 -26.63 -5.11
CA LEU A 952 25.44 -25.24 -4.93
C LEU A 952 26.36 -24.77 -6.07
N LYS A 953 27.22 -25.66 -6.59
CA LYS A 953 28.04 -25.44 -7.79
C LYS A 953 27.20 -25.28 -9.05
N ASP A 954 26.20 -26.12 -9.23
CA ASP A 954 25.26 -26.06 -10.35
C ASP A 954 24.40 -24.80 -10.24
N ALA A 955 23.97 -24.42 -9.04
CA ALA A 955 23.30 -23.14 -8.79
C ALA A 955 24.19 -21.92 -9.14
N GLU A 956 25.51 -22.00 -8.93
CA GLU A 956 26.44 -20.91 -9.24
C GLU A 956 26.88 -20.87 -10.71
N SER A 957 27.15 -22.03 -11.31
CA SER A 957 27.62 -22.20 -12.70
C SER A 957 26.52 -22.08 -13.74
N SER A 958 25.27 -22.41 -13.39
CA SER A 958 24.14 -22.28 -14.29
C SER A 958 23.81 -20.83 -14.61
N GLY A 959 24.17 -19.88 -13.72
CA GLY A 959 23.94 -18.44 -13.89
C GLY A 959 22.53 -18.11 -14.39
N LYS A 960 21.58 -19.05 -14.17
CA LYS A 960 20.23 -19.35 -14.70
C LYS A 960 19.73 -20.55 -13.92
N GLY A 961 18.82 -20.32 -12.97
CA GLY A 961 18.04 -21.36 -12.31
C GLY A 961 17.27 -22.22 -13.31
N LYS A 962 17.98 -23.13 -13.97
CA LYS A 962 17.48 -24.33 -14.61
C LYS A 962 18.12 -25.48 -13.85
N SER A 963 17.28 -26.22 -13.13
CA SER A 963 17.57 -27.56 -12.65
C SER A 963 18.21 -28.38 -13.77
N SER A 964 19.50 -28.68 -13.62
CA SER A 964 20.15 -29.80 -14.33
C SER A 964 20.65 -30.88 -13.37
N SER A 965 20.49 -30.72 -12.06
CA SER A 965 20.42 -31.90 -11.19
C SER A 965 19.05 -32.52 -11.46
N ASP A 966 19.07 -33.61 -12.21
CA ASP A 966 17.93 -34.51 -12.40
C ASP A 966 17.12 -34.57 -11.10
N PRO A 967 15.86 -34.09 -11.06
CA PRO A 967 15.00 -34.23 -9.88
C PRO A 967 14.96 -35.68 -9.39
N GLN A 968 15.19 -36.62 -10.31
CA GLN A 968 15.37 -38.03 -10.01
C GLN A 968 16.57 -38.30 -9.11
N SER A 969 17.69 -37.58 -9.20
CA SER A 969 18.86 -37.79 -8.32
C SER A 969 18.59 -37.38 -6.85
N VAL A 970 17.81 -36.32 -6.63
CA VAL A 970 17.37 -35.89 -5.29
C VAL A 970 16.27 -36.81 -4.78
N ILE A 971 15.33 -37.20 -5.63
CA ILE A 971 14.30 -38.21 -5.31
C ILE A 971 14.94 -39.57 -5.05
N ASP A 972 15.98 -39.97 -5.78
CA ASP A 972 16.72 -41.22 -5.62
C ASP A 972 17.54 -41.18 -4.35
N LEU A 973 18.15 -40.04 -4.01
CA LEU A 973 18.80 -39.83 -2.72
C LEU A 973 17.78 -39.91 -1.58
N ILE A 974 16.62 -39.26 -1.69
CA ILE A 974 15.52 -39.33 -0.72
C ILE A 974 14.98 -40.77 -0.63
N ASN A 975 14.79 -41.47 -1.74
CA ASN A 975 14.30 -42.85 -1.78
C ASN A 975 15.35 -43.82 -1.20
N LYS A 976 16.64 -43.57 -1.43
CA LYS A 976 17.77 -44.30 -0.86
C LYS A 976 17.92 -44.03 0.65
N LEU A 977 17.65 -42.79 1.09
CA LEU A 977 17.66 -42.36 2.50
C LEU A 977 16.43 -42.82 3.30
N THR A 978 15.27 -42.91 2.66
CA THR A 978 13.98 -43.19 3.31
C THR A 978 13.47 -44.61 3.09
N GLY A 979 14.07 -45.36 2.16
CA GLY A 979 13.69 -46.73 1.79
C GLY A 979 12.32 -46.87 1.12
N ASN A 980 11.64 -45.75 0.84
CA ASN A 980 10.29 -45.73 0.26
C ASN A 980 10.30 -44.90 -1.03
N GLU A 981 9.61 -45.40 -2.06
CA GLU A 981 9.35 -44.66 -3.30
C GLU A 981 8.44 -43.44 -3.01
N VAL A 982 9.01 -42.24 -3.06
CA VAL A 982 8.24 -41.00 -3.05
C VAL A 982 7.52 -40.87 -4.40
N LYS A 983 6.21 -41.09 -4.42
CA LYS A 983 5.35 -40.76 -5.56
C LYS A 983 4.79 -39.35 -5.38
N THR A 984 5.29 -38.38 -6.14
CA THR A 984 4.71 -37.03 -6.20
C THR A 984 4.67 -36.51 -7.63
N GLU A 985 3.47 -36.10 -8.07
CA GLU A 985 3.21 -35.32 -9.28
C GLU A 985 3.94 -33.95 -9.19
N PRO A 986 4.74 -33.56 -10.20
CA PRO A 986 5.67 -32.44 -10.09
C PRO A 986 5.09 -31.15 -10.67
N SER A 987 4.79 -30.13 -9.85
CA SER A 987 4.61 -28.77 -10.40
C SER A 987 4.71 -27.55 -9.48
N TYR A 988 5.20 -27.62 -8.23
CA TYR A 988 5.14 -26.40 -7.38
C TYR A 988 6.30 -26.07 -6.42
N LEU A 989 7.48 -26.70 -6.49
CA LEU A 989 8.50 -26.47 -5.44
C LEU A 989 9.89 -25.98 -5.90
N ALA A 990 10.15 -25.63 -7.17
CA ALA A 990 11.55 -25.49 -7.62
C ALA A 990 11.96 -24.22 -8.41
N GLU A 991 11.18 -23.13 -8.44
CA GLU A 991 11.56 -21.94 -9.24
C GLU A 991 11.52 -20.59 -8.52
N THR A 992 11.69 -20.54 -7.21
CA THR A 992 11.83 -19.24 -6.52
C THR A 992 13.12 -19.22 -5.73
N LEU A 993 14.06 -18.36 -6.12
CA LEU A 993 14.66 -17.44 -5.14
C LEU A 993 15.53 -16.33 -5.73
N LEU A 994 16.19 -16.43 -6.89
CA LEU A 994 16.89 -15.26 -7.48
C LEU A 994 16.96 -15.31 -9.01
N PRO A 995 16.84 -14.16 -9.70
CA PRO A 995 17.12 -14.09 -11.12
C PRO A 995 18.59 -14.25 -11.40
N SER A 996 18.82 -14.68 -12.63
CA SER A 996 20.05 -15.31 -13.04
C SER A 996 20.84 -14.49 -14.05
N GLU A 997 20.14 -13.65 -14.80
CA GLU A 997 20.71 -12.60 -15.61
C GLU A 997 20.10 -11.26 -15.20
N SER A 998 20.93 -10.22 -15.02
CA SER A 998 20.38 -8.88 -14.86
C SER A 998 19.81 -8.48 -16.21
N LYS A 999 18.51 -8.27 -16.27
CA LYS A 999 17.79 -8.18 -17.53
C LYS A 999 16.68 -7.18 -17.44
N LEU A 1000 16.65 -6.25 -18.38
CA LEU A 1000 15.48 -5.41 -18.61
C LEU A 1000 14.49 -6.16 -19.49
N TYR A 1001 13.33 -6.50 -18.94
CA TYR A 1001 12.26 -7.14 -19.70
C TYR A 1001 11.53 -6.12 -20.56
N GLN A 1002 10.84 -6.65 -21.56
CA GLN A 1002 9.84 -5.86 -22.27
C GLN A 1002 8.77 -5.43 -21.28
N ASN A 1003 8.43 -4.15 -21.27
CA ASN A 1003 7.33 -3.64 -20.48
C ASN A 1003 6.06 -4.41 -20.87
N TYR A 1004 5.23 -4.76 -19.89
CA TYR A 1004 3.97 -5.46 -20.15
C TYR A 1004 2.82 -4.77 -19.43
N PRO A 1005 1.71 -4.45 -20.14
CA PRO A 1005 1.49 -4.66 -21.58
C PRO A 1005 2.42 -3.81 -22.48
N ASN A 1006 2.61 -4.16 -23.75
CA ASN A 1006 3.24 -3.31 -24.78
C ASN A 1006 2.65 -3.65 -26.19
N PRO A 1007 1.87 -2.77 -26.83
CA PRO A 1007 1.54 -1.41 -26.40
C PRO A 1007 0.83 -1.36 -25.04
N PHE A 1008 1.02 -0.27 -24.29
CA PHE A 1008 0.41 -0.08 -22.97
C PHE A 1008 -0.51 1.13 -22.94
N ASN A 1009 -1.52 1.11 -22.05
CA ASN A 1009 -2.49 2.18 -21.87
C ASN A 1009 -2.99 2.25 -20.41
N PRO A 1010 -2.80 3.36 -19.69
CA PRO A 1010 -1.61 4.21 -19.69
C PRO A 1010 -0.49 3.63 -18.80
N VAL A 1011 -0.74 2.54 -18.07
CA VAL A 1011 0.23 1.92 -17.15
C VAL A 1011 0.86 0.68 -17.77
N THR A 1012 2.17 0.54 -17.60
CA THR A 1012 2.91 -0.67 -17.93
C THR A 1012 3.87 -0.99 -16.81
N GLN A 1013 4.13 -2.26 -16.61
CA GLN A 1013 5.14 -2.66 -15.66
C GLN A 1013 6.45 -2.93 -16.40
N ILE A 1014 7.50 -2.22 -16.02
CA ILE A 1014 8.85 -2.47 -16.48
C ILE A 1014 9.51 -3.39 -15.46
N LYS A 1015 9.58 -4.68 -15.82
CA LYS A 1015 10.32 -5.65 -15.01
C LYS A 1015 11.79 -5.59 -15.36
N PHE A 1016 12.62 -5.68 -14.34
CA PHE A 1016 14.02 -5.98 -14.52
C PHE A 1016 14.56 -6.84 -13.40
N ASP A 1017 15.46 -7.71 -13.79
CA ASP A 1017 16.15 -8.57 -12.86
C ASP A 1017 17.48 -7.95 -12.49
N LEU A 1018 17.87 -8.11 -11.23
CA LEU A 1018 19.22 -7.83 -10.74
C LEU A 1018 19.79 -9.11 -10.15
N THR A 1019 20.89 -9.62 -10.70
CA THR A 1019 21.58 -10.81 -10.17
C THR A 1019 22.36 -10.53 -8.89
N LYS A 1020 22.63 -9.26 -8.62
CA LYS A 1020 23.36 -8.77 -7.43
C LYS A 1020 22.88 -7.37 -7.09
N THR A 1021 23.05 -6.96 -5.84
CA THR A 1021 22.77 -5.60 -5.40
C THR A 1021 23.56 -4.60 -6.26
N ALA A 1022 22.87 -3.64 -6.86
CA ALA A 1022 23.48 -2.66 -7.77
C ALA A 1022 22.82 -1.29 -7.61
N LYS A 1023 23.58 -0.22 -7.90
CA LYS A 1023 22.99 1.10 -8.09
C LYS A 1023 22.25 1.06 -9.43
N VAL A 1024 20.93 1.24 -9.38
CA VAL A 1024 20.01 1.20 -10.51
C VAL A 1024 19.52 2.60 -10.78
N ARG A 1025 19.45 2.97 -12.06
CA ARG A 1025 18.71 4.11 -12.57
C ARG A 1025 17.86 3.65 -13.74
N LEU A 1026 16.54 3.72 -13.60
CA LEU A 1026 15.61 3.40 -14.68
C LEU A 1026 14.96 4.69 -15.15
N SER A 1027 15.28 5.13 -16.36
CA SER A 1027 14.78 6.39 -16.93
C SER A 1027 14.00 6.12 -18.21
N VAL A 1028 12.95 6.90 -18.45
CA VAL A 1028 12.16 6.89 -19.67
C VAL A 1028 12.48 8.12 -20.50
N TYR A 1029 12.59 7.94 -21.81
CA TYR A 1029 12.96 8.93 -22.80
C TYR A 1029 11.91 9.01 -23.91
N ASN A 1030 11.66 10.20 -24.42
CA ASN A 1030 10.91 10.40 -25.66
C ASN A 1030 11.79 10.13 -26.90
N ILE A 1031 11.21 10.23 -28.10
CA ILE A 1031 11.92 9.99 -29.36
C ILE A 1031 13.07 10.97 -29.63
N SER A 1032 13.04 12.15 -29.02
CA SER A 1032 14.10 13.17 -29.08
C SER A 1032 15.24 12.92 -28.08
N GLY A 1033 15.15 11.86 -27.27
CA GLY A 1033 16.15 11.51 -26.24
C GLY A 1033 16.06 12.33 -24.96
N GLN A 1034 14.98 13.09 -24.76
CA GLN A 1034 14.75 13.81 -23.50
C GLN A 1034 14.17 12.86 -22.45
N VAL A 1035 14.71 12.93 -21.22
CA VAL A 1035 14.16 12.17 -20.08
C VAL A 1035 12.79 12.73 -19.74
N VAL A 1036 11.77 11.88 -19.82
CA VAL A 1036 10.38 12.24 -19.48
C VAL A 1036 9.96 11.68 -18.11
N ALA A 1037 10.67 10.69 -17.59
CA ALA A 1037 10.50 10.18 -16.23
C ALA A 1037 11.76 9.47 -15.72
N GLU A 1038 12.03 9.55 -14.42
CA GLU A 1038 12.98 8.69 -13.71
C GLU A 1038 12.18 7.82 -12.75
N LEU A 1039 12.10 6.52 -13.05
CA LEU A 1039 11.17 5.59 -12.38
C LEU A 1039 11.77 5.00 -11.10
N THR A 1040 13.09 4.85 -11.06
CA THR A 1040 13.82 4.50 -9.85
C THR A 1040 15.28 4.92 -9.98
N SER A 1041 15.89 5.29 -8.85
CA SER A 1041 17.27 5.78 -8.78
C SER A 1041 17.82 5.53 -7.37
N GLY A 1042 18.68 4.52 -7.23
CA GLY A 1042 19.16 4.10 -5.91
C GLY A 1042 19.79 2.72 -5.92
N THR A 1043 20.22 2.23 -4.75
CA THR A 1043 20.77 0.88 -4.61
C THR A 1043 19.63 -0.13 -4.41
N MET A 1044 19.50 -1.11 -5.31
CA MET A 1044 18.47 -2.16 -5.25
C MET A 1044 19.12 -3.53 -5.10
N ASN A 1045 18.54 -4.41 -4.28
CA ASN A 1045 19.08 -5.73 -3.95
C ASN A 1045 19.05 -6.71 -5.14
N ALA A 1046 19.79 -7.81 -5.07
CA ALA A 1046 19.60 -8.92 -5.99
C ALA A 1046 18.15 -9.43 -5.90
N GLY A 1047 17.48 -9.64 -7.04
CA GLY A 1047 16.08 -10.03 -7.06
C GLY A 1047 15.36 -9.61 -8.34
N HIS A 1048 14.13 -10.07 -8.46
CA HIS A 1048 13.20 -9.63 -9.50
C HIS A 1048 12.61 -8.29 -9.06
N HIS A 1049 12.78 -7.26 -9.88
CA HIS A 1049 12.21 -5.94 -9.63
C HIS A 1049 11.17 -5.62 -10.69
N ALA A 1050 10.16 -4.90 -10.27
CA ALA A 1050 9.11 -4.41 -11.13
C ALA A 1050 8.85 -2.97 -10.75
N VAL A 1051 8.91 -2.08 -11.72
CA VAL A 1051 8.59 -0.66 -11.52
C VAL A 1051 7.47 -0.33 -12.47
N ASP A 1052 6.38 0.18 -11.92
CA ASP A 1052 5.25 0.63 -12.71
C ASP A 1052 5.59 1.97 -13.34
N PHE A 1053 5.28 2.09 -14.63
CA PHE A 1053 5.38 3.32 -15.37
C PHE A 1053 3.99 3.76 -15.79
N ASP A 1054 3.54 4.88 -15.23
CA ASP A 1054 2.33 5.55 -15.65
C ASP A 1054 2.64 6.61 -16.72
N GLY A 1055 2.25 6.31 -17.96
CA GLY A 1055 2.31 7.21 -19.10
C GLY A 1055 1.11 8.13 -19.22
N SER A 1056 0.23 8.23 -18.22
CA SER A 1056 -1.01 9.05 -18.25
C SER A 1056 -0.75 10.52 -18.58
N LYS A 1057 0.44 11.05 -18.26
CA LYS A 1057 0.86 12.43 -18.57
C LYS A 1057 1.68 12.57 -19.85
N LEU A 1058 1.86 11.50 -20.63
CA LEU A 1058 2.66 11.48 -21.87
C LEU A 1058 1.79 11.23 -23.10
N ASN A 1059 2.12 11.79 -24.25
CA ASN A 1059 1.34 11.61 -25.49
C ASN A 1059 1.46 10.17 -26.02
N SER A 1060 0.43 9.66 -26.72
CA SER A 1060 0.53 8.39 -27.47
C SER A 1060 1.75 8.42 -28.39
N GLY A 1061 2.56 7.37 -28.37
CA GLY A 1061 3.80 7.36 -29.13
C GLY A 1061 4.82 6.34 -28.66
N ILE A 1062 5.99 6.39 -29.29
CA ILE A 1062 7.11 5.51 -28.96
C ILE A 1062 7.97 6.18 -27.90
N TYR A 1063 8.20 5.45 -26.81
CA TYR A 1063 9.13 5.81 -25.76
C TYR A 1063 10.21 4.74 -25.61
N TYR A 1064 11.32 5.13 -25.02
CA TYR A 1064 12.41 4.24 -24.68
C TYR A 1064 12.63 4.28 -23.18
N TYR A 1065 12.87 3.14 -22.56
CA TYR A 1065 13.26 3.10 -21.15
C TYR A 1065 14.61 2.41 -21.04
N THR A 1066 15.51 3.01 -20.28
CA THR A 1066 16.88 2.56 -20.10
C THR A 1066 17.09 2.21 -18.65
N LEU A 1067 17.46 0.95 -18.39
CA LEU A 1067 17.96 0.50 -17.11
C LEU A 1067 19.48 0.64 -17.13
N GLU A 1068 19.99 1.57 -16.34
CA GLU A 1068 21.41 1.73 -16.05
C GLU A 1068 21.71 1.09 -14.69
N THR A 1069 22.72 0.24 -14.66
CA THR A 1069 23.34 -0.25 -13.44
C THR A 1069 24.84 -0.08 -13.53
N ASN A 1070 25.55 -0.35 -12.42
CA ASN A 1070 27.02 -0.33 -12.40
C ASN A 1070 27.68 -1.22 -13.49
N SER A 1071 26.96 -2.22 -14.03
CA SER A 1071 27.51 -3.18 -14.99
C SER A 1071 26.74 -3.31 -16.31
N MET A 1072 25.60 -2.62 -16.49
CA MET A 1072 24.83 -2.69 -17.74
C MET A 1072 24.03 -1.42 -17.97
N ALA A 1073 23.87 -1.03 -19.23
CA ALA A 1073 22.89 -0.05 -19.66
C ALA A 1073 22.07 -0.67 -20.79
N THR A 1074 20.81 -1.02 -20.51
CA THR A 1074 19.94 -1.69 -21.49
C THR A 1074 18.72 -0.83 -21.75
N THR A 1075 18.47 -0.52 -23.02
CA THR A 1075 17.31 0.24 -23.47
C THR A 1075 16.30 -0.68 -24.16
N LYS A 1076 15.01 -0.46 -23.87
CA LYS A 1076 13.90 -1.13 -24.52
C LYS A 1076 12.89 -0.11 -25.00
N LYS A 1077 12.20 -0.45 -26.10
CA LYS A 1077 11.17 0.39 -26.71
C LYS A 1077 9.81 0.01 -26.15
N MET A 1078 9.03 0.99 -25.74
CA MET A 1078 7.61 0.82 -25.42
C MET A 1078 6.74 1.71 -26.28
N VAL A 1079 5.52 1.28 -26.52
CA VAL A 1079 4.52 2.00 -27.30
C VAL A 1079 3.39 2.34 -26.35
N LEU A 1080 3.24 3.62 -26.02
CA LEU A 1080 2.08 4.12 -25.31
C LEU A 1080 0.97 4.31 -26.34
N THR A 1081 -0.13 3.61 -26.16
CA THR A 1081 -1.36 3.77 -26.96
C THR A 1081 -2.43 4.25 -26.00
N LYS A 1082 -2.68 5.55 -25.96
CA LYS A 1082 -3.91 6.09 -25.38
C LYS A 1082 -5.05 5.98 -26.37
#